data_AF-A0A958CTK1-F1
#
_entry.id   AF-A0A958CTK1-F1
#
_cell.length_a   1.000
_cell.length_b   1.000
_cell.length_c   1.000
_cell.angle_alpha   90.00
_cell.angle_beta   90.00
_cell.angle_gamma   90.00
#
_symmetry.space_group_name_H-M   'P 1'
#
loop_
_entity.id
_entity.type
_entity.pdbx_description
1 polymer ?
#
loop_
_entity_poly.entity_id
_entity_poly.type
_entity_poly.pdbx_seq_one_letter_code
_entity_poly.pdbx_strand_id
1 'polypeptide(L)'
;GDTARAAAEKRNQLLQGFIALEALDARAEVERIRSNLVAFANRADDKLGKTYNMDVVNAVRAVVAQVGLAESKGKQAAAYLETLQRADPDLYEAVYPSVEAAAALGKTWRDLTVEQVRSLSDEVGSLMHLARRSRQLEVDGNLLDIQEAGDQLRGRLHDLGLPDAAPGTTSAITESEQRLAKFRTLRASLRRVEHWVDQVDGEDKAGPFRKLVWNRIKDAADHYRTEKGQALARYRELLRGIEDTLGPRRVFAPELDYTFGMDSGGSAVNEITHAILHTGNESNLRKLLLGRGWGQERPDGTLDTSRWDAFMARMHHEGVITKAHYDFAQGVWDLLESTKAGAQAAHRDAFGKYFAEVTAQELTTPFGTYRGGYVPAMVDSRIVGDAKMRALVESENQSLQFAFPATNRGFTKGRVEYNRPLYLDLRTLAQHIDKVLLFSNLEVPVRDVRRLLGDVSGTLNRFDSGIISGMFTPWLNRAARQQVTTPMTEDAGLSRFLTTMRARAGMVAMMGNVANAAQQLAGFTSAAVLVKPSSLLSATASYMTGPRAMARAVAEASPYMANRMENEVGAMMEQIDEIMLNPGVIAKAQRWTMKHSQFAQQAVDNIMGPIIWTGAYNDAVASGLDHADAVRSADGAVRQTQGASLPEEVSRAETGNAFTRLFMQFYGYFNMQANLLGSEFGKAVQEGGLRKGYGRALYVFTMGYLANAIVAEAIIQVFRGGPDDEDKDGEFLDDWLKTLLLAPIRFAIAMVPGVGQVANAAVNAWNSKPYDDRISTSPAISMIESAVKAPVSAYKAVAGDGSVKAAVRDVSTLIGMTVGLPASVAAKPLGYVADVQAGKVQPLNAADAARGAITGSAGGMAKH
;
A
#
# COMPACT_ATOMS: atom_id res chain seq x y z
N GLY A 1 -67.34 35.17 27.96
CA GLY A 1 -66.84 34.14 27.04
C GLY A 1 -65.51 33.64 27.54
N ASP A 2 -65.24 32.35 27.44
CA ASP A 2 -64.02 31.72 27.95
C ASP A 2 -62.80 32.12 27.09
N THR A 3 -62.02 33.07 27.58
CA THR A 3 -60.85 33.64 26.90
C THR A 3 -59.70 32.65 26.76
N ALA A 4 -59.57 31.71 27.71
CA ALA A 4 -58.55 30.66 27.65
C ALA A 4 -58.87 29.66 26.52
N ARG A 5 -60.15 29.30 26.37
CA ARG A 5 -60.61 28.47 25.25
C ARG A 5 -60.42 29.19 23.91
N ALA A 6 -60.73 30.48 23.82
CA ALA A 6 -60.50 31.26 22.59
C ALA A 6 -59.02 31.32 22.18
N ALA A 7 -58.10 31.47 23.14
CA ALA A 7 -56.66 31.44 22.88
C ALA A 7 -56.17 30.05 22.42
N ALA A 8 -56.68 28.97 23.04
CA ALA A 8 -56.38 27.61 22.62
C ALA A 8 -56.88 27.33 21.19
N GLU A 9 -58.11 27.74 20.85
CA GLU A 9 -58.64 27.58 19.48
C GLU A 9 -57.89 28.46 18.47
N LYS A 10 -57.41 29.65 18.86
CA LYS A 10 -56.56 30.47 17.98
C LYS A 10 -55.20 29.81 17.72
N ARG A 11 -54.60 29.17 18.73
CA ARG A 11 -53.39 28.36 18.56
C ARG A 11 -53.63 27.16 17.67
N ASN A 12 -54.76 26.46 17.83
CA ASN A 12 -55.15 25.36 16.95
C ASN A 12 -55.34 25.83 15.51
N GLN A 13 -56.00 26.98 15.29
CA GLN A 13 -56.16 27.58 13.97
C GLN A 13 -54.81 27.90 13.31
N LEU A 14 -53.89 28.50 14.06
CA LEU A 14 -52.54 28.81 13.55
C LEU A 14 -51.76 27.54 13.23
N LEU A 15 -51.78 26.54 14.13
CA LEU A 15 -51.12 25.26 13.92
C LEU A 15 -51.70 24.53 12.69
N GLN A 16 -53.03 24.49 12.54
CA GLN A 16 -53.70 23.93 11.35
C GLN A 16 -53.32 24.69 10.08
N GLY A 17 -53.18 26.03 10.14
CA GLY A 17 -52.71 26.85 9.03
C GLY A 17 -51.28 26.52 8.62
N PHE A 18 -50.34 26.42 9.57
CA PHE A 18 -48.96 26.04 9.30
C PHE A 18 -48.85 24.59 8.77
N ILE A 19 -49.60 23.65 9.35
CA ILE A 19 -49.65 22.26 8.87
C ILE A 19 -50.20 22.20 7.43
N ALA A 20 -51.21 23.00 7.11
CA ALA A 20 -51.77 23.05 5.75
C ALA A 20 -50.77 23.63 4.74
N LEU A 21 -50.03 24.67 5.11
CA LEU A 21 -48.95 25.23 4.28
C LEU A 21 -47.84 24.20 4.05
N GLU A 22 -47.33 23.57 5.12
CA GLU A 22 -46.30 22.54 5.02
C GLU A 22 -46.76 21.35 4.16
N ALA A 23 -48.04 20.96 4.27
CA ALA A 23 -48.61 19.90 3.43
C ALA A 23 -48.71 20.30 1.95
N LEU A 24 -49.01 21.57 1.65
CA LEU A 24 -49.02 22.08 0.27
C LEU A 24 -47.61 22.13 -0.31
N ASP A 25 -46.62 22.58 0.46
CA ASP A 25 -45.22 22.63 0.06
C ASP A 25 -44.66 21.22 -0.17
N ALA A 26 -44.93 20.29 0.75
CA ALA A 26 -44.55 18.87 0.58
C ALA A 26 -45.22 18.25 -0.66
N ARG A 27 -46.49 18.59 -0.95
CA ARG A 27 -47.18 18.11 -2.16
C ARG A 27 -46.54 18.68 -3.44
N ALA A 28 -46.20 19.98 -3.45
CA ALA A 28 -45.52 20.60 -4.58
C ALA A 28 -44.13 20.01 -4.80
N GLU A 29 -43.39 19.73 -3.73
CA GLU A 29 -42.09 19.07 -3.76
C GLU A 29 -42.19 17.65 -4.36
N VAL A 30 -43.11 16.83 -3.85
CA VAL A 30 -43.36 15.46 -4.34
C VAL A 30 -43.72 15.47 -5.83
N GLU A 31 -44.55 16.41 -6.27
CA GLU A 31 -44.93 16.51 -7.68
C GLU A 31 -43.75 16.95 -8.57
N ARG A 32 -42.90 17.87 -8.09
CA ARG A 32 -41.66 18.26 -8.79
C ARG A 32 -40.69 17.09 -8.91
N ILE A 33 -40.50 16.31 -7.85
CA ILE A 33 -39.68 15.10 -7.88
C ILE A 33 -40.23 14.13 -8.91
N ARG A 34 -41.55 13.87 -8.86
CA ARG A 34 -42.26 13.01 -9.82
C ARG A 34 -41.99 13.45 -11.26
N SER A 35 -42.23 14.72 -11.57
CA SER A 35 -42.05 15.24 -12.93
C SER A 35 -40.61 15.09 -13.42
N ASN A 36 -39.62 15.32 -12.55
CA ASN A 36 -38.21 15.20 -12.89
C ASN A 36 -37.80 13.75 -13.18
N LEU A 37 -38.22 12.81 -12.32
CA LEU A 37 -37.91 11.39 -12.51
C LEU A 37 -38.56 10.84 -13.79
N VAL A 38 -39.83 11.20 -14.04
CA VAL A 38 -40.55 10.79 -15.27
C VAL A 38 -39.91 11.40 -16.51
N ALA A 39 -39.56 12.69 -16.48
CA ALA A 39 -38.92 13.38 -17.59
C ALA A 39 -37.55 12.78 -17.92
N PHE A 40 -36.76 12.43 -16.90
CA PHE A 40 -35.46 11.79 -17.08
C PHE A 40 -35.60 10.37 -17.64
N ALA A 41 -36.44 9.53 -17.03
CA ALA A 41 -36.64 8.15 -17.45
C ALA A 41 -37.10 8.03 -18.92
N ASN A 42 -37.89 9.00 -19.39
CA ASN A 42 -38.42 9.03 -20.76
C ASN A 42 -37.52 9.73 -21.78
N ARG A 43 -36.42 10.36 -21.37
CA ARG A 43 -35.48 11.01 -22.30
C ARG A 43 -34.83 9.97 -23.21
N ALA A 44 -34.60 10.33 -24.48
CA ALA A 44 -34.06 9.43 -25.49
C ALA A 44 -32.58 9.08 -25.27
N ASP A 45 -32.20 7.86 -25.67
CA ASP A 45 -30.87 7.27 -25.45
C ASP A 45 -29.75 8.02 -26.18
N ASP A 46 -30.03 8.55 -27.37
CA ASP A 46 -29.10 9.35 -28.19
C ASP A 46 -28.65 10.64 -27.48
N LYS A 47 -29.54 11.22 -26.65
CA LYS A 47 -29.26 12.42 -25.86
C LYS A 47 -28.56 12.05 -24.55
N LEU A 48 -29.01 11.00 -23.87
CA LEU A 48 -28.43 10.58 -22.59
C LEU A 48 -27.03 9.97 -22.77
N GLY A 49 -26.84 9.17 -23.80
CA GLY A 49 -25.59 8.48 -24.11
C GLY A 49 -24.43 9.39 -24.53
N LYS A 50 -24.63 10.72 -24.58
CA LYS A 50 -23.53 11.69 -24.74
C LYS A 50 -22.93 12.13 -23.40
N THR A 51 -23.67 11.99 -22.31
CA THR A 51 -23.29 12.55 -21.00
C THR A 51 -23.29 11.50 -19.90
N TYR A 52 -24.05 10.42 -20.07
CA TYR A 52 -24.27 9.39 -19.07
C TYR A 52 -23.90 8.02 -19.61
N ASN A 53 -23.39 7.17 -18.73
CA ASN A 53 -23.28 5.74 -18.95
C ASN A 53 -24.70 5.15 -18.99
N MET A 54 -25.04 4.56 -20.14
CA MET A 54 -26.38 4.06 -20.40
C MET A 54 -26.75 2.87 -19.53
N ASP A 55 -25.79 2.11 -19.03
CA ASP A 55 -26.05 1.02 -18.10
C ASP A 55 -26.64 1.61 -16.81
N VAL A 56 -25.95 2.57 -16.18
CA VAL A 56 -26.44 3.21 -14.95
C VAL A 56 -27.76 3.96 -15.18
N VAL A 57 -27.96 4.57 -16.36
CA VAL A 57 -29.27 5.15 -16.76
C VAL A 57 -30.37 4.10 -16.78
N ASN A 58 -30.09 2.91 -17.28
CA ASN A 58 -31.06 1.81 -17.30
C ASN A 58 -31.36 1.29 -15.89
N ALA A 59 -30.38 1.32 -14.98
CA ALA A 59 -30.62 1.06 -13.55
C ALA A 59 -31.61 2.09 -12.96
N VAL A 60 -31.40 3.38 -13.25
CA VAL A 60 -32.34 4.45 -12.86
C VAL A 60 -33.73 4.21 -13.42
N ARG A 61 -33.85 3.88 -14.71
CA ARG A 61 -35.14 3.60 -15.35
C ARG A 61 -35.84 2.41 -14.70
N ALA A 62 -35.10 1.35 -14.36
CA ALA A 62 -35.65 0.18 -13.68
C ALA A 62 -36.20 0.54 -12.29
N VAL A 63 -35.46 1.33 -11.51
CA VAL A 63 -35.90 1.85 -10.20
C VAL A 63 -37.17 2.70 -10.33
N VAL A 64 -37.21 3.63 -11.29
CA VAL A 64 -38.37 4.50 -11.53
C VAL A 64 -39.59 3.71 -12.03
N ALA A 65 -39.38 2.68 -12.86
CA ALA A 65 -40.45 1.81 -13.33
C ALA A 65 -41.02 0.94 -12.19
N GLN A 66 -40.17 0.47 -11.26
CA GLN A 66 -40.59 -0.37 -10.15
C GLN A 66 -41.59 0.32 -9.20
N VAL A 67 -41.47 1.64 -9.03
CA VAL A 67 -42.45 2.44 -8.26
C VAL A 67 -43.66 2.89 -9.09
N GLY A 68 -43.75 2.49 -10.36
CA GLY A 68 -44.90 2.76 -11.23
C GLY A 68 -44.91 4.16 -11.87
N LEU A 69 -43.76 4.84 -11.96
CA LEU A 69 -43.66 6.17 -12.55
C LEU A 69 -43.36 6.17 -14.06
N ALA A 70 -42.81 5.10 -14.60
CA ALA A 70 -42.53 4.95 -16.03
C ALA A 70 -42.82 3.53 -16.51
N GLU A 71 -43.13 3.37 -17.79
CA GLU A 71 -43.20 2.04 -18.41
C GLU A 71 -41.80 1.39 -18.40
N SER A 72 -41.75 0.09 -18.11
CA SER A 72 -40.50 -0.68 -18.16
C SER A 72 -40.02 -0.80 -19.61
N LYS A 73 -39.12 0.08 -20.03
CA LYS A 73 -38.49 0.05 -21.36
C LYS A 73 -37.36 -0.98 -21.50
N GLY A 74 -37.16 -1.88 -20.51
CA GLY A 74 -36.01 -2.81 -20.48
C GLY A 74 -36.25 -4.12 -19.73
N LYS A 75 -35.18 -4.95 -19.61
CA LYS A 75 -35.15 -6.18 -18.79
C LYS A 75 -35.46 -5.84 -17.32
N GLN A 76 -36.10 -6.76 -16.58
CA GLN A 76 -36.32 -6.60 -15.13
C GLN A 76 -35.00 -6.25 -14.41
N ALA A 77 -35.07 -5.42 -13.36
CA ALA A 77 -33.89 -4.90 -12.63
C ALA A 77 -32.84 -5.97 -12.29
N ALA A 78 -33.28 -7.18 -11.93
CA ALA A 78 -32.40 -8.32 -11.62
C ALA A 78 -31.57 -8.82 -12.81
N ALA A 79 -32.16 -8.95 -14.00
CA ALA A 79 -31.44 -9.41 -15.20
C ALA A 79 -30.44 -8.37 -15.73
N TYR A 80 -30.70 -7.08 -15.45
CA TYR A 80 -29.76 -6.00 -15.72
C TYR A 80 -28.57 -6.02 -14.74
N LEU A 81 -28.84 -6.15 -13.44
CA LEU A 81 -27.81 -6.25 -12.40
C LEU A 81 -26.85 -7.44 -12.65
N GLU A 82 -27.37 -8.59 -13.11
CA GLU A 82 -26.53 -9.74 -13.49
C GLU A 82 -25.60 -9.43 -14.67
N THR A 83 -26.07 -8.63 -15.64
CA THR A 83 -25.25 -8.21 -16.79
C THR A 83 -24.17 -7.22 -16.35
N LEU A 84 -24.53 -6.25 -15.52
CA LEU A 84 -23.60 -5.27 -14.96
C LEU A 84 -22.53 -5.93 -14.10
N GLN A 85 -22.89 -6.90 -13.26
CA GLN A 85 -21.96 -7.65 -12.42
C GLN A 85 -20.87 -8.36 -13.25
N ARG A 86 -21.22 -8.86 -14.43
CA ARG A 86 -20.25 -9.51 -15.34
C ARG A 86 -19.39 -8.51 -16.10
N ALA A 87 -19.96 -7.38 -16.51
CA ALA A 87 -19.30 -6.41 -17.37
C ALA A 87 -18.42 -5.42 -16.59
N ASP A 88 -18.93 -4.90 -15.47
CA ASP A 88 -18.25 -3.95 -14.59
C ASP A 88 -18.61 -4.24 -13.12
N PRO A 89 -17.87 -5.16 -12.46
CA PRO A 89 -18.12 -5.54 -11.07
C PRO A 89 -18.02 -4.37 -10.09
N ASP A 90 -17.16 -3.39 -10.37
CA ASP A 90 -16.97 -2.23 -9.51
C ASP A 90 -18.17 -1.29 -9.58
N LEU A 91 -18.67 -1.03 -10.79
CA LEU A 91 -19.89 -0.26 -11.00
C LEU A 91 -21.10 -0.99 -10.46
N TYR A 92 -21.15 -2.32 -10.57
CA TYR A 92 -22.16 -3.14 -9.92
C TYR A 92 -22.16 -2.94 -8.40
N GLU A 93 -21.01 -3.05 -7.73
CA GLU A 93 -20.89 -2.82 -6.28
C GLU A 93 -21.38 -1.42 -5.87
N ALA A 94 -21.16 -0.42 -6.72
CA ALA A 94 -21.64 0.95 -6.48
C ALA A 94 -23.15 1.13 -6.73
N VAL A 95 -23.71 0.44 -7.72
CA VAL A 95 -25.12 0.59 -8.15
C VAL A 95 -26.07 -0.35 -7.39
N TYR A 96 -25.61 -1.55 -7.03
CA TYR A 96 -26.43 -2.60 -6.43
C TYR A 96 -27.16 -2.14 -5.16
N PRO A 97 -26.50 -1.51 -4.16
CA PRO A 97 -27.17 -1.09 -2.93
C PRO A 97 -28.31 -0.11 -3.18
N SER A 98 -28.14 0.78 -4.17
CA SER A 98 -29.14 1.76 -4.59
C SER A 98 -30.37 1.11 -5.21
N VAL A 99 -30.13 0.13 -6.10
CA VAL A 99 -31.21 -0.61 -6.75
C VAL A 99 -31.94 -1.51 -5.75
N GLU A 100 -31.22 -2.17 -4.85
CA GLU A 100 -31.79 -3.02 -3.80
C GLU A 100 -32.63 -2.20 -2.80
N ALA A 101 -32.12 -1.05 -2.36
CA ALA A 101 -32.85 -0.16 -1.45
C ALA A 101 -34.17 0.31 -2.06
N ALA A 102 -34.18 0.66 -3.34
CA ALA A 102 -35.39 0.99 -4.07
C ALA A 102 -36.32 -0.22 -4.26
N ALA A 103 -35.76 -1.40 -4.55
CA ALA A 103 -36.54 -2.61 -4.75
C ALA A 103 -37.25 -3.09 -3.48
N ALA A 104 -36.63 -2.88 -2.32
CA ALA A 104 -37.17 -3.23 -1.01
C ALA A 104 -38.44 -2.44 -0.62
N LEU A 105 -38.74 -1.33 -1.31
CA LEU A 105 -39.95 -0.53 -1.05
C LEU A 105 -41.24 -1.34 -1.23
N GLY A 106 -41.30 -2.22 -2.25
CA GLY A 106 -42.47 -3.06 -2.54
C GLY A 106 -43.80 -2.31 -2.73
N LYS A 107 -43.75 -0.99 -2.98
CA LYS A 107 -44.89 -0.07 -2.99
C LYS A 107 -44.97 0.71 -4.28
N THR A 108 -46.18 1.11 -4.67
CA THR A 108 -46.38 2.04 -5.78
C THR A 108 -46.14 3.48 -5.31
N TRP A 109 -45.85 4.40 -6.24
CA TRP A 109 -45.60 5.81 -5.95
C TRP A 109 -46.67 6.47 -5.06
N ARG A 110 -47.94 6.04 -5.20
CA ARG A 110 -49.07 6.58 -4.42
C ARG A 110 -49.04 6.16 -2.95
N ASP A 111 -48.32 5.10 -2.60
CA ASP A 111 -48.26 4.52 -1.26
C ASP A 111 -46.98 4.91 -0.49
N LEU A 112 -46.13 5.75 -1.09
CA LEU A 112 -44.90 6.26 -0.50
C LEU A 112 -45.20 7.46 0.42
N THR A 113 -44.55 7.50 1.59
CA THR A 113 -44.53 8.71 2.42
C THR A 113 -43.65 9.81 1.79
N VAL A 114 -43.77 11.05 2.25
CA VAL A 114 -42.94 12.17 1.76
C VAL A 114 -41.44 11.87 1.96
N GLU A 115 -41.06 11.36 3.13
CA GLU A 115 -39.69 10.95 3.42
C GLU A 115 -39.22 9.84 2.48
N GLN A 116 -40.11 8.88 2.18
CA GLN A 116 -39.81 7.82 1.24
C GLN A 116 -39.64 8.33 -0.20
N VAL A 117 -40.39 9.34 -0.61
CA VAL A 117 -40.21 10.00 -1.90
C VAL A 117 -38.88 10.75 -1.97
N ARG A 118 -38.53 11.50 -0.92
CA ARG A 118 -37.25 12.23 -0.84
C ARG A 118 -36.07 11.28 -0.95
N SER A 119 -36.06 10.21 -0.17
CA SER A 119 -34.93 9.28 -0.19
C SER A 119 -34.85 8.48 -1.50
N LEU A 120 -35.97 8.23 -2.20
CA LEU A 120 -35.95 7.67 -3.56
C LEU A 120 -35.35 8.67 -4.57
N SER A 121 -35.70 9.95 -4.44
CA SER A 121 -35.11 11.01 -5.26
C SER A 121 -33.59 11.11 -5.06
N ASP A 122 -33.13 11.00 -3.82
CA ASP A 122 -31.71 11.03 -3.49
C ASP A 122 -30.98 9.84 -4.10
N GLU A 123 -31.55 8.63 -3.99
CA GLU A 123 -30.96 7.41 -4.54
C GLU A 123 -30.86 7.47 -6.08
N VAL A 124 -31.90 7.96 -6.76
CA VAL A 124 -31.86 8.20 -8.20
C VAL A 124 -30.85 9.29 -8.55
N GLY A 125 -30.77 10.36 -7.76
CA GLY A 125 -29.76 11.41 -7.91
C GLY A 125 -28.33 10.86 -7.82
N SER A 126 -28.07 9.94 -6.90
CA SER A 126 -26.79 9.26 -6.74
C SER A 126 -26.45 8.37 -7.92
N LEU A 127 -27.41 7.58 -8.41
CA LEU A 127 -27.24 6.81 -9.64
C LEU A 127 -26.99 7.71 -10.85
N MET A 128 -27.67 8.85 -10.97
CA MET A 128 -27.43 9.83 -12.04
C MET A 128 -26.04 10.46 -11.95
N HIS A 129 -25.54 10.73 -10.74
CA HIS A 129 -24.18 11.19 -10.51
C HIS A 129 -23.17 10.15 -11.00
N LEU A 130 -23.32 8.88 -10.59
CA LEU A 130 -22.49 7.77 -11.06
C LEU A 130 -22.56 7.61 -12.58
N ALA A 131 -23.75 7.71 -13.16
CA ALA A 131 -23.93 7.61 -14.60
C ALA A 131 -23.09 8.66 -15.35
N ARG A 132 -22.98 9.89 -14.82
CA ARG A 132 -22.11 10.92 -15.40
C ARG A 132 -20.63 10.69 -15.08
N ARG A 133 -20.28 10.51 -13.81
CA ARG A 133 -18.88 10.37 -13.35
C ARG A 133 -18.19 9.15 -13.94
N SER A 134 -18.95 8.09 -14.21
CA SER A 134 -18.46 6.86 -14.85
C SER A 134 -18.00 7.05 -16.31
N ARG A 135 -18.37 8.14 -16.96
CA ARG A 135 -17.85 8.52 -18.27
C ARG A 135 -16.65 9.46 -18.21
N GLN A 136 -16.29 9.93 -17.03
CA GLN A 136 -15.26 10.93 -16.84
C GLN A 136 -14.02 10.28 -16.23
N LEU A 137 -12.85 10.72 -16.65
CA LEU A 137 -11.56 10.36 -16.10
C LEU A 137 -10.89 11.66 -15.67
N GLU A 138 -10.48 11.76 -14.42
CA GLU A 138 -9.74 12.94 -13.96
C GLU A 138 -8.24 12.76 -14.22
N VAL A 139 -7.64 13.74 -14.89
CA VAL A 139 -6.23 13.77 -15.26
C VAL A 139 -5.71 15.19 -15.07
N ASP A 140 -4.69 15.36 -14.22
CA ASP A 140 -4.12 16.68 -13.86
C ASP A 140 -5.20 17.73 -13.48
N GLY A 141 -6.23 17.30 -12.73
CA GLY A 141 -7.35 18.13 -12.30
C GLY A 141 -8.42 18.41 -13.37
N ASN A 142 -8.28 17.88 -14.58
CA ASN A 142 -9.24 18.02 -15.67
C ASN A 142 -10.06 16.74 -15.89
N LEU A 143 -11.36 16.88 -16.15
CA LEU A 143 -12.24 15.74 -16.49
C LEU A 143 -12.23 15.49 -18.01
N LEU A 144 -11.64 14.37 -18.40
CA LEU A 144 -11.60 13.83 -19.76
C LEU A 144 -12.74 12.81 -19.97
N ASP A 145 -13.30 12.68 -21.18
CA ASP A 145 -14.20 11.57 -21.47
C ASP A 145 -13.41 10.26 -21.57
N ILE A 146 -13.91 9.19 -20.95
CA ILE A 146 -13.19 7.91 -20.90
C ILE A 146 -13.02 7.27 -22.28
N GLN A 147 -13.94 7.52 -23.23
CA GLN A 147 -13.80 7.02 -24.59
C GLN A 147 -12.64 7.72 -25.30
N GLU A 148 -12.49 9.03 -25.10
CA GLU A 148 -11.35 9.80 -25.62
C GLU A 148 -10.04 9.30 -25.02
N ALA A 149 -10.01 9.06 -23.71
CA ALA A 149 -8.86 8.44 -23.04
C ALA A 149 -8.54 7.04 -23.62
N GLY A 150 -9.57 6.22 -23.83
CA GLY A 150 -9.45 4.89 -24.43
C GLY A 150 -8.94 4.94 -25.87
N ASP A 151 -9.38 5.92 -26.66
CA ASP A 151 -8.92 6.15 -28.02
C ASP A 151 -7.45 6.54 -28.08
N GLN A 152 -6.96 7.35 -27.14
CA GLN A 152 -5.54 7.68 -27.03
C GLN A 152 -4.70 6.42 -26.76
N LEU A 153 -5.13 5.55 -25.83
CA LEU A 153 -4.45 4.28 -25.55
C LEU A 153 -4.50 3.33 -26.75
N ARG A 154 -5.67 3.19 -27.41
CA ARG A 154 -5.83 2.37 -28.61
C ARG A 154 -4.94 2.86 -29.74
N GLY A 155 -4.95 4.17 -30.01
CA GLY A 155 -4.11 4.80 -31.03
C GLY A 155 -2.64 4.47 -30.80
N ARG A 156 -2.17 4.62 -29.57
CA ARG A 156 -0.77 4.27 -29.24
C ARG A 156 -0.45 2.79 -29.46
N LEU A 157 -1.35 1.88 -29.09
CA LEU A 157 -1.16 0.45 -29.35
C LEU A 157 -1.21 0.11 -30.84
N HIS A 158 -2.01 0.83 -31.63
CA HIS A 158 -2.06 0.69 -33.08
C HIS A 158 -0.75 1.14 -33.75
N ASP A 159 -0.16 2.24 -33.29
CA ASP A 159 1.12 2.75 -33.80
C ASP A 159 2.28 1.76 -33.58
N LEU A 160 2.21 0.98 -32.50
CA LEU A 160 3.19 -0.08 -32.20
C LEU A 160 3.00 -1.36 -33.03
N GLY A 161 1.87 -1.49 -33.73
CA GLY A 161 1.51 -2.66 -34.51
C GLY A 161 0.78 -3.74 -33.70
N LEU A 162 -0.47 -4.04 -34.11
CA LEU A 162 -1.26 -5.14 -33.57
C LEU A 162 -1.17 -6.38 -34.48
N PRO A 163 -1.14 -7.60 -33.93
CA PRO A 163 -1.23 -8.81 -34.74
C PRO A 163 -2.53 -8.85 -35.54
N ASP A 164 -2.48 -9.34 -36.79
CA ASP A 164 -3.62 -9.38 -37.72
C ASP A 164 -4.80 -10.21 -37.18
N ALA A 165 -4.53 -11.32 -36.48
CA ALA A 165 -5.51 -12.17 -35.84
C ALA A 165 -5.09 -12.54 -34.41
N ALA A 166 -6.06 -12.67 -33.51
CA ALA A 166 -5.82 -13.15 -32.16
C ALA A 166 -5.95 -14.68 -32.11
N PRO A 167 -5.19 -15.38 -31.24
CA PRO A 167 -5.42 -16.81 -31.02
C PRO A 167 -6.89 -17.09 -30.70
N GLY A 168 -7.48 -18.12 -31.33
CA GLY A 168 -8.89 -18.45 -31.14
C GLY A 168 -9.87 -17.79 -32.12
N THR A 169 -9.45 -16.81 -32.93
CA THR A 169 -10.36 -16.14 -33.89
C THR A 169 -10.49 -16.86 -35.23
N THR A 170 -9.42 -17.50 -35.70
CA THR A 170 -9.37 -18.20 -37.00
C THR A 170 -9.35 -19.73 -36.87
N SER A 171 -9.13 -20.24 -35.66
CA SER A 171 -9.13 -21.68 -35.32
C SER A 171 -9.39 -21.85 -33.83
N ALA A 172 -9.67 -23.08 -33.38
CA ALA A 172 -9.64 -23.39 -31.95
C ALA A 172 -8.24 -23.12 -31.38
N ILE A 173 -8.17 -22.72 -30.10
CA ILE A 173 -6.90 -22.44 -29.42
C ILE A 173 -6.10 -23.74 -29.32
N THR A 174 -4.93 -23.75 -29.96
CA THR A 174 -4.00 -24.88 -29.96
C THR A 174 -3.25 -24.98 -28.63
N GLU A 175 -2.69 -26.16 -28.30
CA GLU A 175 -1.88 -26.34 -27.08
C GLU A 175 -0.62 -25.46 -27.07
N SER A 176 -0.04 -25.16 -28.22
CA SER A 176 1.10 -24.23 -28.35
C SER A 176 0.67 -22.80 -28.02
N GLU A 177 -0.49 -22.34 -28.50
CA GLU A 177 -1.04 -21.04 -28.17
C GLU A 177 -1.42 -20.93 -26.69
N GLN A 178 -1.98 -21.98 -26.08
CA GLN A 178 -2.23 -22.02 -24.64
C GLN A 178 -0.93 -21.93 -23.83
N ARG A 179 0.12 -22.66 -24.22
CA ARG A 179 1.44 -22.59 -23.59
C ARG A 179 2.06 -21.21 -23.74
N LEU A 180 1.94 -20.60 -24.93
CA LEU A 180 2.40 -19.24 -25.18
C LEU A 180 1.65 -18.20 -24.34
N ALA A 181 0.34 -18.33 -24.19
CA ALA A 181 -0.47 -17.45 -23.33
C ALA A 181 -0.05 -17.56 -21.86
N LYS A 182 0.21 -18.77 -21.37
CA LYS A 182 0.77 -19.00 -20.01
C LYS A 182 2.15 -18.35 -19.87
N PHE A 183 3.02 -18.49 -20.87
CA PHE A 183 4.34 -17.85 -20.88
C PHE A 183 4.25 -16.32 -20.91
N ARG A 184 3.36 -15.74 -21.73
CA ARG A 184 3.10 -14.28 -21.75
C ARG A 184 2.60 -13.78 -20.40
N THR A 185 1.70 -14.52 -19.75
CA THR A 185 1.23 -14.20 -18.40
C THR A 185 2.36 -14.23 -17.38
N LEU A 186 3.25 -15.23 -17.44
CA LEU A 186 4.44 -15.31 -16.59
C LEU A 186 5.38 -14.13 -16.86
N ARG A 187 5.68 -13.81 -18.12
CA ARG A 187 6.49 -12.65 -18.51
C ARG A 187 5.88 -11.35 -17.99
N ALA A 188 4.58 -11.16 -18.15
CA ALA A 188 3.86 -10.00 -17.64
C ALA A 188 3.92 -9.90 -16.11
N SER A 189 3.91 -11.02 -15.40
CA SER A 189 4.04 -11.03 -13.94
C SER A 189 5.41 -10.54 -13.43
N LEU A 190 6.44 -10.63 -14.26
CA LEU A 190 7.79 -10.12 -13.98
C LEU A 190 7.91 -8.63 -14.30
N ARG A 191 6.99 -8.09 -15.12
CA ARG A 191 7.05 -6.69 -15.55
C ARG A 191 6.60 -5.73 -14.45
N ARG A 192 7.35 -4.64 -14.32
CA ARG A 192 6.95 -3.45 -13.54
C ARG A 192 6.19 -2.51 -14.47
N VAL A 193 5.03 -2.01 -14.01
CA VAL A 193 4.12 -1.22 -14.86
C VAL A 193 4.80 0.04 -15.40
N GLU A 194 5.53 0.79 -14.57
CA GLU A 194 6.25 1.99 -15.02
C GLU A 194 7.19 1.74 -16.20
N HIS A 195 7.97 0.66 -16.18
CA HIS A 195 8.89 0.31 -17.26
C HIS A 195 8.16 -0.15 -18.51
N TRP A 196 7.04 -0.87 -18.33
CA TRP A 196 6.19 -1.26 -19.43
C TRP A 196 5.56 -0.05 -20.11
N VAL A 197 5.06 0.90 -19.32
CA VAL A 197 4.50 2.16 -19.80
C VAL A 197 5.57 2.98 -20.52
N ASP A 198 6.77 3.10 -19.95
CA ASP A 198 7.90 3.78 -20.61
C ASP A 198 8.27 3.13 -21.94
N GLN A 199 8.20 1.80 -22.03
CA GLN A 199 8.41 1.08 -23.28
C GLN A 199 7.29 1.34 -24.29
N VAL A 200 6.03 1.30 -23.86
CA VAL A 200 4.89 1.45 -24.75
C VAL A 200 4.80 2.88 -25.27
N ASP A 201 5.00 3.89 -24.44
CA ASP A 201 4.96 5.29 -24.87
C ASP A 201 6.23 5.72 -25.64
N GLY A 202 7.37 5.04 -25.45
CA GLY A 202 8.60 5.28 -26.21
C GLY A 202 9.37 6.51 -25.72
N GLU A 203 9.90 7.30 -26.65
CA GLU A 203 10.54 8.59 -26.36
C GLU A 203 9.61 9.64 -25.74
N ASP A 204 8.28 9.53 -25.89
CA ASP A 204 7.33 10.46 -25.30
C ASP A 204 7.18 10.22 -23.78
N LYS A 205 7.92 11.02 -23.01
CA LYS A 205 7.92 10.98 -21.54
C LYS A 205 6.60 11.44 -20.90
N ALA A 206 5.68 12.01 -21.68
CA ALA A 206 4.33 12.38 -21.26
C ALA A 206 3.24 11.63 -22.05
N GLY A 207 3.57 10.47 -22.60
CA GLY A 207 2.68 9.67 -23.43
C GLY A 207 1.38 9.20 -22.73
N PRO A 208 0.44 8.63 -23.50
CA PRO A 208 -0.91 8.39 -23.00
C PRO A 208 -0.97 7.32 -21.92
N PHE A 209 -0.16 6.26 -21.96
CA PHE A 209 -0.12 5.28 -20.87
C PHE A 209 0.52 5.86 -19.61
N ARG A 210 1.54 6.71 -19.75
CA ARG A 210 2.20 7.42 -18.66
C ARG A 210 1.22 8.32 -17.95
N LYS A 211 0.51 9.16 -18.71
CA LYS A 211 -0.41 10.15 -18.18
C LYS A 211 -1.69 9.53 -17.62
N LEU A 212 -2.36 8.65 -18.39
CA LEU A 212 -3.69 8.16 -18.08
C LEU A 212 -3.71 6.93 -17.16
N VAL A 213 -2.61 6.16 -17.10
CA VAL A 213 -2.52 4.91 -16.33
C VAL A 213 -1.53 5.03 -15.18
N TRP A 214 -0.26 5.33 -15.45
CA TRP A 214 0.78 5.33 -14.41
C TRP A 214 0.66 6.52 -13.45
N ASN A 215 0.71 7.75 -13.98
CA ASN A 215 0.70 8.99 -13.18
C ASN A 215 -0.56 9.08 -12.32
N ARG A 216 -1.72 8.70 -12.88
CA ARG A 216 -3.00 8.69 -12.14
C ARG A 216 -2.93 7.88 -10.84
N ILE A 217 -2.23 6.74 -10.83
CA ILE A 217 -2.03 5.93 -9.63
C ILE A 217 -0.86 6.44 -8.78
N LYS A 218 0.26 6.81 -9.41
CA LYS A 218 1.48 7.19 -8.70
C LYS A 218 1.31 8.51 -7.94
N ASP A 219 0.72 9.52 -8.57
CA ASP A 219 0.49 10.82 -7.96
C ASP A 219 -0.48 10.67 -6.77
N ALA A 220 -1.56 9.91 -6.95
CA ALA A 220 -2.50 9.59 -5.87
C ALA A 220 -1.84 8.86 -4.69
N ALA A 221 -0.91 7.93 -4.96
CA ALA A 221 -0.17 7.23 -3.93
C ALA A 221 0.80 8.16 -3.17
N ASP A 222 1.40 9.14 -3.84
CA ASP A 222 2.29 10.13 -3.20
C ASP A 222 1.52 11.15 -2.36
N HIS A 223 0.37 11.61 -2.83
CA HIS A 223 -0.56 12.44 -2.06
C HIS A 223 -1.02 11.70 -0.78
N TYR A 224 -1.46 10.45 -0.93
CA TYR A 224 -1.80 9.59 0.20
C TYR A 224 -0.68 9.51 1.25
N ARG A 225 0.58 9.29 0.83
CA ARG A 225 1.71 9.19 1.77
C ARG A 225 1.99 10.50 2.49
N THR A 226 1.90 11.61 1.77
CA THR A 226 2.09 12.96 2.31
C THR A 226 1.03 13.26 3.37
N GLU A 227 -0.25 13.07 3.06
CA GLU A 227 -1.35 13.27 4.00
C GLU A 227 -1.27 12.32 5.20
N LYS A 228 -0.90 11.06 4.95
CA LYS A 228 -0.68 10.05 6.01
C LYS A 228 0.42 10.50 6.96
N GLY A 229 1.53 11.00 6.45
CA GLY A 229 2.61 11.53 7.28
C GLY A 229 2.13 12.64 8.20
N GLN A 230 1.42 13.63 7.64
CA GLN A 230 0.88 14.76 8.40
C GLN A 230 -0.17 14.32 9.45
N ALA A 231 -1.06 13.39 9.10
CA ALA A 231 -2.08 12.89 10.02
C ALA A 231 -1.47 12.08 11.18
N LEU A 232 -0.50 11.22 10.90
CA LEU A 232 0.21 10.46 11.93
C LEU A 232 1.08 11.34 12.82
N ALA A 233 1.68 12.41 12.27
CA ALA A 233 2.42 13.39 13.07
C ALA A 233 1.51 14.06 14.10
N ARG A 234 0.32 14.51 13.68
CA ARG A 234 -0.71 15.08 14.57
C ARG A 234 -1.18 14.06 15.60
N TYR A 235 -1.46 12.82 15.19
CA TYR A 235 -1.89 11.77 16.10
C TYR A 235 -0.84 11.42 17.16
N ARG A 236 0.43 11.33 16.76
CA ARG A 236 1.55 11.12 17.68
C ARG A 236 1.65 12.24 18.71
N GLU A 237 1.48 13.49 18.29
CA GLU A 237 1.54 14.64 19.21
C GLU A 237 0.40 14.59 20.24
N LEU A 238 -0.80 14.16 19.85
CA LEU A 238 -1.89 13.89 20.79
C LEU A 238 -1.50 12.81 21.80
N LEU A 239 -0.93 11.69 21.32
CA LEU A 239 -0.49 10.58 22.20
C LEU A 239 0.57 11.01 23.21
N ARG A 240 1.51 11.89 22.83
CA ARG A 240 2.52 12.46 23.76
C ARG A 240 1.87 13.18 24.95
N GLY A 241 0.73 13.82 24.74
CA GLY A 241 -0.01 14.50 25.80
C GLY A 241 -0.51 13.57 26.92
N ILE A 242 -0.57 12.26 26.68
CA ILE A 242 -1.02 11.25 27.65
C ILE A 242 0.01 10.13 27.87
N GLU A 243 1.20 10.22 27.27
CA GLU A 243 2.22 9.16 27.24
C GLU A 243 2.55 8.60 28.62
N ASP A 244 2.75 9.47 29.62
CA ASP A 244 3.10 9.09 31.00
C ASP A 244 2.06 8.18 31.68
N THR A 245 0.81 8.21 31.19
CA THR A 245 -0.31 7.43 31.76
C THR A 245 -0.56 6.12 31.03
N LEU A 246 0.02 5.94 29.83
CA LEU A 246 -0.21 4.78 28.96
C LEU A 246 0.60 3.55 29.35
N GLY A 247 1.45 3.63 30.38
CA GLY A 247 2.24 2.51 30.87
C GLY A 247 1.40 1.31 31.38
N PRO A 248 2.03 0.13 31.57
CA PRO A 248 1.34 -1.06 32.06
C PRO A 248 0.68 -0.82 33.41
N ARG A 249 -0.65 -0.93 33.44
CA ARG A 249 -1.50 -0.76 34.61
C ARG A 249 -2.76 -1.59 34.43
N ARG A 250 -3.15 -2.33 35.48
CA ARG A 250 -4.44 -3.03 35.51
C ARG A 250 -5.44 -2.26 36.37
N VAL A 251 -6.69 -2.22 35.92
CA VAL A 251 -7.79 -1.63 36.67
C VAL A 251 -8.95 -2.61 36.66
N PHE A 252 -9.26 -3.15 37.83
CA PHE A 252 -10.50 -3.90 38.02
C PHE A 252 -11.66 -2.91 38.17
N ALA A 253 -12.70 -3.10 37.37
CA ALA A 253 -13.91 -2.31 37.37
C ALA A 253 -15.08 -3.18 37.88
N PRO A 254 -15.31 -3.26 39.20
CA PRO A 254 -16.43 -4.02 39.75
C PRO A 254 -17.78 -3.50 39.24
N GLU A 255 -17.88 -2.21 38.92
CA GLU A 255 -19.08 -1.61 38.34
C GLU A 255 -19.45 -2.24 36.99
N LEU A 256 -18.45 -2.65 36.21
CA LEU A 256 -18.59 -3.19 34.85
C LEU A 256 -18.40 -4.70 34.78
N ASP A 257 -17.93 -5.34 35.85
CA ASP A 257 -17.42 -6.72 35.88
C ASP A 257 -16.36 -6.97 34.79
N TYR A 258 -15.39 -6.04 34.70
CA TYR A 258 -14.35 -6.07 33.67
C TYR A 258 -13.00 -5.67 34.26
N THR A 259 -11.92 -6.25 33.73
CA THR A 259 -10.54 -5.86 34.09
C THR A 259 -9.86 -5.25 32.89
N PHE A 260 -9.59 -3.95 32.95
CA PHE A 260 -8.81 -3.23 31.96
C PHE A 260 -7.31 -3.49 32.14
N GLY A 261 -6.55 -3.49 31.03
CA GLY A 261 -5.10 -3.68 31.02
C GLY A 261 -4.66 -5.15 30.93
N MET A 262 -5.54 -6.02 30.44
CA MET A 262 -5.24 -7.44 30.24
C MET A 262 -4.79 -7.76 28.80
N ASP A 263 -4.97 -6.84 27.85
CA ASP A 263 -4.48 -7.01 26.48
C ASP A 263 -2.94 -6.87 26.40
N SER A 264 -2.37 -7.16 25.23
CA SER A 264 -0.94 -7.16 24.87
C SER A 264 -0.15 -5.91 25.24
N GLY A 265 -0.79 -4.74 25.39
CA GLY A 265 -0.16 -3.49 25.87
C GLY A 265 -0.18 -3.31 27.39
N GLY A 266 -0.91 -4.16 28.12
CA GLY A 266 -1.01 -4.12 29.58
C GLY A 266 -1.57 -2.82 30.17
N SER A 267 -2.14 -1.94 29.34
CA SER A 267 -2.47 -0.56 29.71
C SER A 267 -3.98 -0.38 29.85
N ALA A 268 -4.46 -0.28 31.09
CA ALA A 268 -5.85 0.03 31.36
C ALA A 268 -6.26 1.41 30.81
N VAL A 269 -5.36 2.39 30.89
CA VAL A 269 -5.62 3.75 30.41
C VAL A 269 -5.82 3.79 28.90
N ASN A 270 -5.07 2.99 28.12
CA ASN A 270 -5.30 2.80 26.68
C ASN A 270 -6.75 2.35 26.41
N GLU A 271 -7.18 1.26 27.05
CA GLU A 271 -8.51 0.69 26.86
C GLU A 271 -9.62 1.66 27.29
N ILE A 272 -9.46 2.32 28.45
CA ILE A 272 -10.44 3.28 28.98
C ILE A 272 -10.51 4.53 28.09
N THR A 273 -9.38 5.07 27.64
CA THR A 273 -9.35 6.26 26.78
C THR A 273 -9.98 5.98 25.43
N HIS A 274 -9.76 4.79 24.87
CA HIS A 274 -10.48 4.38 23.67
C HIS A 274 -11.98 4.20 23.92
N ALA A 275 -12.38 3.67 25.08
CA ALA A 275 -13.79 3.64 25.45
C ALA A 275 -14.40 5.05 25.56
N ILE A 276 -13.68 6.04 26.11
CA ILE A 276 -14.12 7.45 26.13
C ILE A 276 -14.37 7.97 24.72
N LEU A 277 -13.53 7.64 23.74
CA LEU A 277 -13.74 8.05 22.35
C LEU A 277 -15.06 7.56 21.75
N HIS A 278 -15.58 6.42 22.22
CA HIS A 278 -16.89 5.93 21.79
C HIS A 278 -18.08 6.66 22.45
N THR A 279 -17.84 7.48 23.47
CA THR A 279 -18.90 8.28 24.13
C THR A 279 -19.26 9.57 23.40
N GLY A 280 -18.52 9.93 22.35
CA GLY A 280 -18.70 11.19 21.60
C GLY A 280 -19.95 11.25 20.70
N ASN A 281 -20.72 10.16 20.59
CA ASN A 281 -22.00 10.12 19.90
C ASN A 281 -22.87 8.94 20.41
N GLU A 282 -24.19 9.05 20.26
CA GLU A 282 -25.16 8.07 20.79
C GLU A 282 -24.97 6.66 20.21
N SER A 283 -24.73 6.54 18.90
CA SER A 283 -24.57 5.25 18.22
C SER A 283 -23.36 4.46 18.74
N ASN A 284 -22.21 5.12 18.89
CA ASN A 284 -21.01 4.46 19.41
C ASN A 284 -21.13 4.14 20.90
N LEU A 285 -21.75 5.03 21.68
CA LEU A 285 -21.99 4.81 23.11
C LEU A 285 -22.85 3.55 23.31
N ARG A 286 -23.92 3.40 22.52
CA ARG A 286 -24.77 2.23 22.53
C ARG A 286 -24.01 0.95 22.20
N LYS A 287 -23.19 0.94 21.14
CA LYS A 287 -22.36 -0.21 20.76
C LYS A 287 -21.36 -0.60 21.84
N LEU A 288 -20.68 0.39 22.44
CA LEU A 288 -19.73 0.18 23.54
C LEU A 288 -20.41 -0.50 24.72
N LEU A 289 -21.52 0.08 25.19
CA LEU A 289 -22.16 -0.36 26.43
C LEU A 289 -22.93 -1.66 26.28
N LEU A 290 -23.70 -1.83 25.20
CA LEU A 290 -24.48 -3.05 24.97
C LEU A 290 -23.60 -4.23 24.57
N GLY A 291 -22.52 -4.00 23.83
CA GLY A 291 -21.65 -5.06 23.33
C GLY A 291 -21.07 -5.95 24.44
N ARG A 292 -20.66 -5.35 25.57
CA ARG A 292 -20.09 -6.06 26.74
C ARG A 292 -21.05 -6.15 27.93
N GLY A 293 -22.31 -5.75 27.77
CA GLY A 293 -23.29 -5.72 28.88
C GLY A 293 -22.98 -4.69 29.98
N TRP A 294 -22.21 -3.65 29.65
CA TRP A 294 -21.91 -2.53 30.54
C TRP A 294 -23.11 -1.58 30.71
N GLY A 295 -24.04 -1.60 29.77
CA GLY A 295 -25.34 -0.95 29.86
C GLY A 295 -26.46 -1.87 29.40
N GLN A 296 -27.70 -1.41 29.51
CA GLN A 296 -28.90 -2.13 29.07
C GLN A 296 -29.84 -1.19 28.33
N GLU A 297 -30.54 -1.71 27.33
CA GLU A 297 -31.60 -0.97 26.66
C GLU A 297 -32.90 -1.11 27.47
N ARG A 298 -33.49 0.03 27.82
CA ARG A 298 -34.76 0.08 28.54
C ARG A 298 -35.93 -0.20 27.58
N PRO A 299 -37.11 -0.59 28.08
CA PRO A 299 -38.28 -0.86 27.24
C PRO A 299 -38.73 0.31 26.34
N ASP A 300 -38.38 1.55 26.70
CA ASP A 300 -38.65 2.77 25.93
C ASP A 300 -37.59 3.07 24.85
N GLY A 301 -36.57 2.23 24.70
CA GLY A 301 -35.47 2.38 23.74
C GLY A 301 -34.32 3.27 24.24
N THR A 302 -34.40 3.82 25.46
CA THR A 302 -33.31 4.60 26.05
C THR A 302 -32.20 3.69 26.60
N LEU A 303 -30.96 4.18 26.59
CA LEU A 303 -29.80 3.44 27.08
C LEU A 303 -29.57 3.74 28.57
N ASP A 304 -29.44 2.70 29.40
CA ASP A 304 -29.00 2.83 30.79
C ASP A 304 -27.47 2.86 30.87
N THR A 305 -26.93 4.02 31.27
CA THR A 305 -25.50 4.29 31.39
C THR A 305 -24.99 4.25 32.84
N SER A 306 -25.86 4.00 33.83
CA SER A 306 -25.55 4.18 35.26
C SER A 306 -24.28 3.48 35.75
N ARG A 307 -24.03 2.24 35.27
CA ARG A 307 -22.81 1.47 35.60
C ARG A 307 -21.54 2.13 35.03
N TRP A 308 -21.62 2.62 33.80
CA TRP A 308 -20.53 3.35 33.15
C TRP A 308 -20.25 4.67 33.83
N ASP A 309 -21.30 5.43 34.18
CA ASP A 309 -21.16 6.72 34.85
C ASP A 309 -20.53 6.58 36.23
N ALA A 310 -20.93 5.56 37.00
CA ALA A 310 -20.32 5.25 38.29
C ALA A 310 -18.84 4.88 38.17
N PHE A 311 -18.48 4.05 37.17
CA PHE A 311 -17.10 3.71 36.87
C PHE A 311 -16.26 4.96 36.52
N MET A 312 -16.76 5.80 35.62
CA MET A 312 -16.05 7.02 35.19
C MET A 312 -15.86 8.03 36.33
N ALA A 313 -16.88 8.21 37.18
CA ALA A 313 -16.77 9.06 38.36
C ALA A 313 -15.64 8.60 39.30
N ARG A 314 -15.50 7.28 39.50
CA ARG A 314 -14.38 6.71 40.26
C ARG A 314 -13.04 6.95 39.56
N MET A 315 -12.96 6.75 38.24
CA MET A 315 -11.73 7.00 37.48
C MET A 315 -11.27 8.46 37.53
N HIS A 316 -12.20 9.42 37.58
CA HIS A 316 -11.89 10.83 37.81
C HIS A 316 -11.40 11.08 39.23
N HIS A 317 -12.09 10.53 40.23
CA HIS A 317 -11.73 10.71 41.64
C HIS A 317 -10.34 10.12 41.98
N GLU A 318 -10.04 8.93 41.46
CA GLU A 318 -8.75 8.26 41.64
C GLU A 318 -7.62 8.88 40.81
N GLY A 319 -7.92 9.88 39.96
CA GLY A 319 -6.94 10.52 39.08
C GLY A 319 -6.39 9.62 37.97
N VAL A 320 -7.05 8.48 37.69
CA VAL A 320 -6.68 7.58 36.58
C VAL A 320 -6.98 8.23 35.24
N ILE A 321 -8.14 8.90 35.15
CA ILE A 321 -8.56 9.69 34.00
C ILE A 321 -8.63 11.15 34.41
N THR A 322 -7.93 11.98 33.65
CA THR A 322 -7.72 13.41 33.90
C THR A 322 -8.17 14.24 32.71
N LYS A 323 -8.14 15.57 32.83
CA LYS A 323 -8.40 16.50 31.73
C LYS A 323 -7.60 16.18 30.46
N ALA A 324 -6.33 15.78 30.59
CA ALA A 324 -5.47 15.44 29.44
C ALA A 324 -6.06 14.32 28.55
N HIS A 325 -6.78 13.36 29.14
CA HIS A 325 -7.40 12.26 28.39
C HIS A 325 -8.62 12.71 27.60
N TYR A 326 -9.38 13.69 28.11
CA TYR A 326 -10.49 14.28 27.37
C TYR A 326 -10.01 15.28 26.31
N ASP A 327 -8.95 16.04 26.59
CA ASP A 327 -8.30 16.88 25.59
C ASP A 327 -7.73 16.02 24.44
N PHE A 328 -7.12 14.88 24.76
CA PHE A 328 -6.72 13.86 23.77
C PHE A 328 -7.93 13.35 22.98
N ALA A 329 -9.02 12.95 23.66
CA ALA A 329 -10.20 12.42 23.01
C ALA A 329 -10.80 13.42 22.02
N GLN A 330 -10.89 14.69 22.41
CA GLN A 330 -11.36 15.76 21.52
C GLN A 330 -10.40 15.98 20.36
N GLY A 331 -9.08 16.01 20.60
CA GLY A 331 -8.09 16.14 19.53
C GLY A 331 -8.14 15.01 18.51
N VAL A 332 -8.42 13.77 18.95
CA VAL A 332 -8.63 12.63 18.05
C VAL A 332 -9.91 12.80 17.23
N TRP A 333 -11.04 13.18 17.85
CA TRP A 333 -12.26 13.46 17.11
C TRP A 333 -12.06 14.57 16.08
N ASP A 334 -11.35 15.64 16.42
CA ASP A 334 -11.06 16.75 15.51
C ASP A 334 -10.12 16.32 14.37
N LEU A 335 -9.15 15.45 14.65
CA LEU A 335 -8.27 14.86 13.63
C LEU A 335 -9.07 14.02 12.63
N LEU A 336 -9.93 13.12 13.12
CA LEU A 336 -10.78 12.29 12.27
C LEU A 336 -11.82 13.12 11.50
N GLU A 337 -12.34 14.20 12.10
CA GLU A 337 -13.19 15.16 11.41
C GLU A 337 -12.46 15.79 10.22
N SER A 338 -11.19 16.15 10.40
CA SER A 338 -10.39 16.80 9.35
C SER A 338 -10.16 15.93 8.11
N THR A 339 -10.25 14.60 8.22
CA THR A 339 -10.09 13.69 7.07
C THR A 339 -11.39 13.41 6.33
N LYS A 340 -12.56 13.79 6.89
CA LYS A 340 -13.87 13.49 6.30
C LYS A 340 -14.12 14.17 4.97
N ALA A 341 -13.66 15.40 4.78
CA ALA A 341 -13.94 16.16 3.55
C ALA A 341 -13.43 15.42 2.31
N GLY A 342 -12.18 14.97 2.34
CA GLY A 342 -11.59 14.15 1.26
C GLY A 342 -12.32 12.81 1.10
N ALA A 343 -12.68 12.16 2.21
CA ALA A 343 -13.40 10.90 2.17
C ALA A 343 -14.81 11.02 1.59
N GLN A 344 -15.55 12.09 1.93
CA GLN A 344 -16.88 12.37 1.40
C GLN A 344 -16.84 12.64 -0.11
N ALA A 345 -15.84 13.41 -0.56
CA ALA A 345 -15.62 13.66 -1.98
C ALA A 345 -15.33 12.34 -2.73
N ALA A 346 -14.39 11.54 -2.25
CA ALA A 346 -14.05 10.24 -2.85
C ALA A 346 -15.24 9.26 -2.83
N HIS A 347 -16.02 9.23 -1.74
CA HIS A 347 -17.19 8.37 -1.62
C HIS A 347 -18.30 8.77 -2.58
N ARG A 348 -18.54 10.08 -2.76
CA ARG A 348 -19.50 10.57 -3.77
C ARG A 348 -19.05 10.25 -5.19
N ASP A 349 -17.76 10.35 -5.48
CA ASP A 349 -17.21 10.02 -6.79
C ASP A 349 -17.26 8.52 -7.08
N ALA A 350 -16.95 7.68 -6.09
CA ALA A 350 -16.93 6.23 -6.23
C ALA A 350 -18.34 5.59 -6.21
N PHE A 351 -19.25 6.11 -5.38
CA PHE A 351 -20.54 5.49 -5.06
C PHE A 351 -21.75 6.41 -5.28
N GLY A 352 -21.57 7.63 -5.79
CA GLY A 352 -22.66 8.55 -6.12
C GLY A 352 -23.31 9.27 -4.95
N LYS A 353 -22.94 8.91 -3.72
CA LYS A 353 -23.56 9.45 -2.50
C LYS A 353 -22.52 9.82 -1.46
N TYR A 354 -22.93 10.69 -0.55
CA TYR A 354 -22.18 10.94 0.68
C TYR A 354 -22.50 9.85 1.70
N PHE A 355 -21.52 9.47 2.52
CA PHE A 355 -21.78 8.62 3.67
C PHE A 355 -22.49 9.43 4.76
N ALA A 356 -23.23 8.75 5.65
CA ALA A 356 -23.95 9.46 6.69
C ALA A 356 -22.97 10.05 7.71
N GLU A 357 -23.13 11.32 8.00
CA GLU A 357 -22.41 11.95 9.09
C GLU A 357 -23.04 11.55 10.42
N VAL A 358 -22.20 11.07 11.33
CA VAL A 358 -22.63 10.78 12.69
C VAL A 358 -22.62 12.07 13.48
N THR A 359 -23.80 12.49 13.93
CA THR A 359 -23.96 13.68 14.76
C THR A 359 -23.20 13.50 16.07
N ALA A 360 -22.24 14.39 16.32
CA ALA A 360 -21.54 14.44 17.59
C ALA A 360 -22.52 14.86 18.71
N GLN A 361 -22.29 14.32 19.90
CA GLN A 361 -23.05 14.68 21.09
C GLN A 361 -22.12 15.35 22.10
N GLU A 362 -22.55 16.51 22.62
CA GLU A 362 -21.80 17.19 23.67
C GLU A 362 -21.69 16.33 24.92
N LEU A 363 -20.47 16.19 25.41
CA LEU A 363 -20.15 15.46 26.62
C LEU A 363 -19.82 16.45 27.73
N THR A 364 -20.63 16.47 28.77
CA THR A 364 -20.36 17.25 29.98
C THR A 364 -19.50 16.42 30.94
N THR A 365 -18.34 16.94 31.31
CA THR A 365 -17.38 16.28 32.22
C THR A 365 -17.02 17.19 33.38
N PRO A 366 -16.39 16.69 34.46
CA PRO A 366 -15.85 17.53 35.53
C PRO A 366 -14.78 18.54 35.05
N PHE A 367 -14.21 18.34 33.86
CA PHE A 367 -13.14 19.16 33.30
C PHE A 367 -13.62 20.17 32.25
N GLY A 368 -14.93 20.20 31.98
CA GLY A 368 -15.57 21.05 30.98
C GLY A 368 -16.45 20.28 30.01
N THR A 369 -17.04 21.02 29.07
CA THR A 369 -17.86 20.46 27.99
C THR A 369 -17.01 20.21 26.76
N TYR A 370 -17.12 19.01 26.19
CA TYR A 370 -16.45 18.60 24.97
C TYR A 370 -17.50 18.38 23.87
N ARG A 371 -17.16 18.69 22.63
CA ARG A 371 -18.09 18.59 21.50
C ARG A 371 -18.46 17.15 21.16
N GLY A 372 -17.59 16.20 21.48
CA GLY A 372 -17.74 14.82 21.04
C GLY A 372 -17.25 14.61 19.62
N GLY A 373 -17.60 13.46 19.05
CA GLY A 373 -17.22 13.06 17.70
C GLY A 373 -17.40 11.57 17.42
N TYR A 374 -16.91 11.14 16.26
CA TYR A 374 -16.99 9.76 15.79
C TYR A 374 -15.62 9.10 15.74
N VAL A 375 -15.57 7.84 16.16
CA VAL A 375 -14.45 6.90 15.94
C VAL A 375 -15.01 5.57 15.40
N PRO A 376 -14.22 4.79 14.63
CA PRO A 376 -14.66 3.50 14.12
C PRO A 376 -14.92 2.50 15.25
N ALA A 377 -16.08 1.83 15.23
CA ALA A 377 -16.42 0.77 16.16
C ALA A 377 -15.99 -0.60 15.59
N MET A 378 -14.77 -1.03 15.90
CA MET A 378 -14.24 -2.33 15.46
C MET A 378 -14.66 -3.44 16.42
N VAL A 379 -15.23 -4.53 15.87
CA VAL A 379 -15.58 -5.71 16.65
C VAL A 379 -14.31 -6.49 17.02
N ASP A 380 -14.22 -6.94 18.27
CA ASP A 380 -13.15 -7.85 18.69
C ASP A 380 -13.37 -9.24 18.07
N SER A 381 -12.62 -9.57 17.02
CA SER A 381 -12.74 -10.85 16.32
C SER A 381 -12.29 -12.05 17.19
N ARG A 382 -11.49 -11.81 18.24
CA ARG A 382 -10.89 -12.86 19.08
C ARG A 382 -11.90 -13.59 19.96
N ILE A 383 -13.01 -12.93 20.28
CA ILE A 383 -14.11 -13.50 21.08
C ILE A 383 -15.18 -14.19 20.23
N VAL A 384 -15.12 -14.05 18.90
CA VAL A 384 -16.06 -14.72 17.99
C VAL A 384 -15.64 -16.19 17.88
N GLY A 385 -16.40 -17.09 18.50
CA GLY A 385 -16.06 -18.52 18.56
C GLY A 385 -16.10 -19.24 17.22
N ASP A 386 -17.07 -18.90 16.36
CA ASP A 386 -17.22 -19.49 15.02
C ASP A 386 -16.18 -18.95 14.04
N ALA A 387 -15.46 -19.86 13.37
CA ALA A 387 -14.36 -19.51 12.48
C ALA A 387 -14.81 -18.75 11.23
N LYS A 388 -15.99 -19.08 10.66
CA LYS A 388 -16.53 -18.40 9.48
C LYS A 388 -16.97 -16.99 9.84
N MET A 389 -17.67 -16.83 10.96
CA MET A 389 -18.07 -15.52 11.48
C MET A 389 -16.86 -14.67 11.87
N ARG A 390 -15.80 -15.28 12.41
CA ARG A 390 -14.55 -14.58 12.71
C ARG A 390 -13.89 -14.06 11.43
N ALA A 391 -13.80 -14.89 10.40
CA ALA A 391 -13.25 -14.50 9.10
C ALA A 391 -14.07 -13.39 8.44
N LEU A 392 -15.40 -13.43 8.56
CA LEU A 392 -16.30 -12.37 8.08
C LEU A 392 -16.04 -11.06 8.82
N VAL A 393 -16.01 -11.07 10.16
CA VAL A 393 -15.71 -9.87 10.96
C VAL A 393 -14.32 -9.31 10.66
N GLU A 394 -13.33 -10.18 10.48
CA GLU A 394 -11.97 -9.76 10.15
C GLU A 394 -11.92 -9.13 8.75
N SER A 395 -12.62 -9.71 7.78
CA SER A 395 -12.77 -9.15 6.43
C SER A 395 -13.49 -7.81 6.44
N GLU A 396 -14.57 -7.67 7.23
CA GLU A 396 -15.30 -6.42 7.42
C GLU A 396 -14.39 -5.36 8.04
N ASN A 397 -13.70 -5.70 9.13
CA ASN A 397 -12.74 -4.82 9.80
C ASN A 397 -11.61 -4.38 8.85
N GLN A 398 -11.19 -5.21 7.90
CA GLN A 398 -10.12 -4.92 6.95
C GLN A 398 -10.57 -4.15 5.70
N SER A 399 -11.86 -4.13 5.39
CA SER A 399 -12.39 -3.51 4.18
C SER A 399 -12.41 -1.97 4.28
N LEU A 400 -12.00 -1.31 3.20
CA LEU A 400 -12.00 0.17 3.11
C LEU A 400 -13.42 0.75 3.14
N GLN A 401 -14.39 0.06 2.54
CA GLN A 401 -15.78 0.52 2.48
C GLN A 401 -16.41 0.59 3.88
N PHE A 402 -16.06 -0.35 4.76
CA PHE A 402 -16.58 -0.41 6.13
C PHE A 402 -15.84 0.52 7.09
N ALA A 403 -14.81 1.25 6.62
CA ALA A 403 -14.22 2.32 7.41
C ALA A 403 -15.18 3.50 7.59
N PHE A 404 -16.21 3.64 6.74
CA PHE A 404 -17.17 4.77 6.78
C PHE A 404 -18.51 4.40 7.41
N PRO A 405 -19.20 5.34 8.08
CA PRO A 405 -20.55 5.11 8.58
C PRO A 405 -21.51 4.84 7.41
N ALA A 406 -22.24 3.72 7.46
CA ALA A 406 -23.24 3.42 6.44
C ALA A 406 -24.37 4.46 6.45
N THR A 407 -24.86 4.83 5.26
CA THR A 407 -26.07 5.66 5.14
C THR A 407 -27.24 4.99 5.85
N ASN A 408 -27.87 5.70 6.78
CA ASN A 408 -29.04 5.22 7.50
C ASN A 408 -30.08 4.70 6.50
N ARG A 409 -30.43 3.43 6.65
CA ARG A 409 -31.38 2.68 5.84
C ARG A 409 -32.79 3.23 6.03
N GLY A 410 -33.12 4.35 5.39
CA GLY A 410 -34.45 4.99 5.43
C GLY A 410 -35.58 4.09 4.95
N PHE A 411 -35.27 2.99 4.25
CA PHE A 411 -36.26 2.06 3.70
C PHE A 411 -36.18 0.62 4.22
N THR A 412 -35.07 0.22 4.85
CA THR A 412 -34.75 -1.18 5.15
C THR A 412 -34.55 -1.47 6.65
N LYS A 413 -35.13 -0.67 7.56
CA LYS A 413 -35.07 -0.97 9.00
C LYS A 413 -35.97 -2.16 9.39
N GLY A 414 -35.44 -3.37 9.22
CA GLY A 414 -35.57 -4.44 10.22
C GLY A 414 -34.50 -4.21 11.28
N ARG A 415 -34.91 -3.84 12.49
CA ARG A 415 -34.02 -3.52 13.62
C ARG A 415 -33.23 -4.76 14.06
N VAL A 416 -31.96 -4.84 13.68
CA VAL A 416 -30.94 -5.54 14.47
C VAL A 416 -29.69 -4.69 14.43
N GLU A 417 -29.59 -3.72 15.35
CA GLU A 417 -28.33 -3.04 15.58
C GLU A 417 -27.35 -4.06 16.15
N TYR A 418 -26.30 -4.35 15.39
CA TYR A 418 -25.40 -5.44 15.70
C TYR A 418 -24.39 -5.04 16.77
N ASN A 419 -24.81 -5.16 18.04
CA ASN A 419 -24.01 -4.78 19.20
C ASN A 419 -23.10 -5.94 19.64
N ARG A 420 -21.82 -5.88 19.30
CA ARG A 420 -20.79 -6.84 19.71
C ARG A 420 -19.70 -6.16 20.52
N PRO A 421 -18.96 -6.90 21.38
CA PRO A 421 -17.84 -6.31 22.10
C PRO A 421 -16.83 -5.67 21.15
N LEU A 422 -16.51 -4.40 21.44
CA LEU A 422 -15.54 -3.64 20.68
C LEU A 422 -14.11 -3.98 21.10
N TYR A 423 -13.19 -3.87 20.15
CA TYR A 423 -11.75 -3.97 20.39
C TYR A 423 -11.21 -2.61 20.84
N LEU A 424 -10.84 -2.50 22.12
CA LEU A 424 -10.43 -1.25 22.76
C LEU A 424 -8.91 -1.08 22.78
N ASP A 425 -8.36 -0.56 21.70
CA ASP A 425 -6.93 -0.26 21.59
C ASP A 425 -6.67 0.97 20.70
N LEU A 426 -6.06 2.03 21.23
CA LEU A 426 -5.80 3.28 20.49
C LEU A 426 -4.91 3.06 19.25
N ARG A 427 -4.18 1.95 19.15
CA ARG A 427 -3.40 1.61 17.93
C ARG A 427 -4.29 1.43 16.70
N THR A 428 -5.56 1.05 16.87
CA THR A 428 -6.47 0.90 15.71
C THR A 428 -6.85 2.24 15.08
N LEU A 429 -6.72 3.35 15.80
CA LEU A 429 -7.00 4.67 15.26
C LEU A 429 -6.00 5.05 14.16
N ALA A 430 -4.72 4.71 14.33
CA ALA A 430 -3.71 4.90 13.29
C ALA A 430 -4.03 4.07 12.03
N GLN A 431 -4.53 2.83 12.21
CA GLN A 431 -4.98 1.98 11.09
C GLN A 431 -6.22 2.54 10.40
N HIS A 432 -7.13 3.15 11.16
CA HIS A 432 -8.32 3.78 10.59
C HIS A 432 -7.99 5.05 9.82
N ILE A 433 -7.14 5.93 10.36
CA ILE A 433 -6.60 7.10 9.65
C ILE A 433 -5.99 6.65 8.33
N ASP A 434 -5.17 5.60 8.36
CA ASP A 434 -4.56 5.02 7.17
C ASP A 434 -5.60 4.58 6.12
N LYS A 435 -6.61 3.82 6.52
CA LYS A 435 -7.69 3.35 5.63
C LYS A 435 -8.51 4.49 5.04
N VAL A 436 -8.86 5.50 5.85
CA VAL A 436 -9.62 6.66 5.38
C VAL A 436 -8.81 7.42 4.33
N LEU A 437 -7.53 7.70 4.59
CA LEU A 437 -6.67 8.40 3.64
C LEU A 437 -6.39 7.57 2.38
N LEU A 438 -6.21 6.25 2.54
CA LEU A 438 -6.07 5.32 1.42
C LEU A 438 -7.30 5.35 0.52
N PHE A 439 -8.50 5.30 1.10
CA PHE A 439 -9.75 5.41 0.35
C PHE A 439 -9.89 6.80 -0.32
N SER A 440 -9.68 7.88 0.43
CA SER A 440 -9.80 9.26 -0.07
C SER A 440 -8.92 9.53 -1.29
N ASN A 441 -7.74 8.92 -1.34
CA ASN A 441 -6.76 9.20 -2.38
C ASN A 441 -6.72 8.14 -3.48
N LEU A 442 -6.91 6.84 -3.19
CA LEU A 442 -6.65 5.77 -4.15
C LEU A 442 -7.90 5.05 -4.68
N GLU A 443 -9.06 5.12 -4.01
CA GLU A 443 -10.26 4.40 -4.47
C GLU A 443 -10.68 4.86 -5.88
N VAL A 444 -10.84 6.17 -6.08
CA VAL A 444 -11.31 6.75 -7.34
C VAL A 444 -10.27 6.55 -8.47
N PRO A 445 -8.97 6.88 -8.30
CA PRO A 445 -7.96 6.61 -9.33
C PRO A 445 -7.86 5.15 -9.76
N VAL A 446 -7.91 4.20 -8.82
CA VAL A 446 -7.84 2.77 -9.15
C VAL A 446 -9.04 2.33 -9.99
N ARG A 447 -10.25 2.76 -9.60
CA ARG A 447 -11.49 2.45 -10.34
C ARG A 447 -11.46 3.06 -11.74
N ASP A 448 -11.05 4.32 -11.84
CA ASP A 448 -10.91 5.04 -13.10
C ASP A 448 -9.95 4.32 -14.07
N VAL A 449 -8.76 3.93 -13.60
CA VAL A 449 -7.78 3.19 -14.41
C VAL A 449 -8.26 1.78 -14.74
N ARG A 450 -8.91 1.08 -13.80
CA ARG A 450 -9.47 -0.25 -14.05
C ARG A 450 -10.52 -0.21 -15.16
N ARG A 451 -11.42 0.78 -15.11
CA ARG A 451 -12.45 1.00 -16.13
C ARG A 451 -11.84 1.33 -17.49
N LEU A 452 -10.83 2.21 -17.52
CA LEU A 452 -10.12 2.55 -18.74
C LEU A 452 -9.44 1.32 -19.38
N LEU A 453 -8.75 0.51 -18.57
CA LEU A 453 -8.13 -0.74 -19.04
C LEU A 453 -9.16 -1.78 -19.47
N GLY A 454 -10.35 -1.79 -18.86
CA GLY A 454 -11.49 -2.60 -19.27
C GLY A 454 -12.00 -2.22 -20.67
N ASP A 455 -12.15 -0.91 -20.93
CA ASP A 455 -12.58 -0.37 -22.23
C ASP A 455 -11.61 -0.73 -23.36
N VAL A 456 -10.30 -0.69 -23.10
CA VAL A 456 -9.27 -1.05 -24.10
C VAL A 456 -8.83 -2.51 -24.03
N SER A 457 -9.50 -3.35 -23.24
CA SER A 457 -9.07 -4.71 -22.94
C SER A 457 -8.93 -5.60 -24.18
N GLY A 458 -9.81 -5.44 -25.17
CA GLY A 458 -9.74 -6.17 -26.44
C GLY A 458 -8.45 -5.86 -27.21
N THR A 459 -8.09 -4.58 -27.33
CA THR A 459 -6.86 -4.11 -27.98
C THR A 459 -5.62 -4.53 -27.19
N LEU A 460 -5.66 -4.40 -25.86
CA LEU A 460 -4.57 -4.87 -24.99
C LEU A 460 -4.34 -6.38 -25.10
N ASN A 461 -5.41 -7.18 -25.13
CA ASN A 461 -5.30 -8.64 -25.26
C ASN A 461 -4.75 -9.06 -26.63
N ARG A 462 -5.05 -8.30 -27.68
CA ARG A 462 -4.43 -8.49 -29.01
C ARG A 462 -2.95 -8.14 -28.99
N PHE A 463 -2.59 -7.02 -28.35
CA PHE A 463 -1.20 -6.59 -28.21
C PHE A 463 -0.38 -7.59 -27.39
N ASP A 464 -0.85 -7.94 -26.19
CA ASP A 464 -0.28 -8.97 -25.33
C ASP A 464 -1.34 -9.53 -24.36
N SER A 465 -1.80 -10.74 -24.67
CA SER A 465 -2.83 -11.48 -23.94
C SER A 465 -2.50 -11.77 -22.46
N GLY A 466 -1.24 -11.62 -22.03
CA GLY A 466 -0.82 -11.87 -20.65
C GLY A 466 -0.83 -10.62 -19.76
N ILE A 467 -0.95 -9.42 -20.32
CA ILE A 467 -0.70 -8.16 -19.59
C ILE A 467 -1.76 -7.88 -18.52
N ILE A 468 -3.04 -8.04 -18.85
CA ILE A 468 -4.12 -7.68 -17.92
C ILE A 468 -4.07 -8.58 -16.67
N SER A 469 -4.09 -9.89 -16.87
CA SER A 469 -4.10 -10.88 -15.77
C SER A 469 -2.74 -11.05 -15.08
N GLY A 470 -1.64 -10.86 -15.82
CA GLY A 470 -0.27 -11.02 -15.31
C GLY A 470 0.24 -9.78 -14.59
N MET A 471 -0.11 -8.58 -15.06
CA MET A 471 0.49 -7.31 -14.62
C MET A 471 -0.53 -6.30 -14.07
N PHE A 472 -1.50 -5.84 -14.88
CA PHE A 472 -2.36 -4.72 -14.50
C PHE A 472 -3.33 -5.01 -13.36
N THR A 473 -4.08 -6.11 -13.41
CA THR A 473 -5.04 -6.45 -12.33
C THR A 473 -4.31 -6.66 -10.99
N PRO A 474 -3.21 -7.44 -10.91
CA PRO A 474 -2.42 -7.55 -9.69
C PRO A 474 -1.80 -6.24 -9.23
N TRP A 475 -1.38 -5.36 -10.15
CA TRP A 475 -0.84 -4.05 -9.83
C TRP A 475 -1.89 -3.13 -9.23
N LEU A 476 -3.06 -2.99 -9.86
CA LEU A 476 -4.16 -2.15 -9.35
C LEU A 476 -4.65 -2.62 -7.97
N ASN A 477 -4.82 -3.93 -7.78
CA ASN A 477 -5.24 -4.49 -6.48
C ASN A 477 -4.24 -4.19 -5.37
N ARG A 478 -2.95 -4.19 -5.70
CA ARG A 478 -1.87 -3.90 -4.77
C ARG A 478 -1.71 -2.40 -4.51
N ALA A 479 -1.85 -1.58 -5.55
CA ALA A 479 -1.84 -0.12 -5.42
C ALA A 479 -2.99 0.35 -4.52
N ALA A 480 -4.20 -0.21 -4.70
CA ALA A 480 -5.37 0.08 -3.88
C ALA A 480 -5.20 -0.31 -2.41
N ARG A 481 -4.49 -1.41 -2.13
CA ARG A 481 -4.27 -1.91 -0.76
C ARG A 481 -3.02 -1.35 -0.10
N GLN A 482 -2.11 -0.77 -0.89
CA GLN A 482 -0.78 -0.37 -0.46
C GLN A 482 -0.03 -1.51 0.30
N GLN A 483 -0.16 -2.75 -0.17
CA GLN A 483 0.41 -3.94 0.47
C GLN A 483 1.08 -4.90 -0.52
N VAL A 484 2.28 -5.40 -0.17
CA VAL A 484 3.07 -6.34 -0.99
C VAL A 484 2.97 -7.81 -0.52
N THR A 485 2.45 -8.06 0.67
CA THR A 485 2.16 -9.40 1.20
C THR A 485 0.69 -9.73 0.98
N THR A 486 0.42 -10.86 0.35
CA THR A 486 -0.95 -11.39 0.30
C THR A 486 -1.19 -12.28 1.52
N PRO A 487 -2.22 -11.98 2.34
CA PRO A 487 -2.59 -12.86 3.46
C PRO A 487 -2.95 -14.26 2.96
N MET A 488 -2.60 -15.29 3.73
CA MET A 488 -3.14 -16.64 3.55
C MET A 488 -4.22 -16.87 4.61
N THR A 489 -5.39 -17.31 4.17
CA THR A 489 -6.45 -17.77 5.08
C THR A 489 -6.05 -19.12 5.68
N GLU A 490 -6.29 -19.29 6.98
CA GLU A 490 -6.18 -20.58 7.71
C GLU A 490 -4.77 -21.20 7.84
N ASP A 491 -3.72 -20.40 8.06
CA ASP A 491 -2.34 -20.90 8.08
C ASP A 491 -1.72 -21.16 9.47
N ALA A 492 -2.55 -21.11 10.53
CA ALA A 492 -2.15 -21.31 11.93
C ALA A 492 -0.91 -20.49 12.39
N GLY A 493 -0.65 -19.32 11.76
CA GLY A 493 0.47 -18.44 12.11
C GLY A 493 1.77 -18.70 11.33
N LEU A 494 1.79 -19.65 10.40
CA LEU A 494 2.95 -19.96 9.57
C LEU A 494 3.42 -18.75 8.75
N SER A 495 2.52 -17.96 8.15
CA SER A 495 2.91 -16.75 7.41
C SER A 495 3.57 -15.71 8.30
N ARG A 496 3.12 -15.58 9.55
CA ARG A 496 3.74 -14.65 10.52
C ARG A 496 5.16 -15.10 10.85
N PHE A 497 5.35 -16.41 11.08
CA PHE A 497 6.67 -16.99 11.28
C PHE A 497 7.59 -16.74 10.08
N LEU A 498 7.17 -17.12 8.86
CA LEU A 498 7.97 -16.96 7.64
C LEU A 498 8.30 -15.49 7.33
N THR A 499 7.35 -14.58 7.56
CA THR A 499 7.56 -13.14 7.39
C THR A 499 8.58 -12.60 8.39
N THR A 500 8.49 -13.03 9.66
CA THR A 500 9.45 -12.63 10.71
C THR A 500 10.85 -13.15 10.40
N MET A 501 10.95 -14.42 9.96
CA MET A 501 12.21 -15.03 9.57
C MET A 501 12.86 -14.32 8.38
N ARG A 502 12.07 -14.01 7.33
CA ARG A 502 12.53 -13.19 6.20
C ARG A 502 13.06 -11.83 6.66
N ALA A 503 12.32 -11.13 7.51
CA ALA A 503 12.71 -9.80 8.00
C ALA A 503 14.03 -9.85 8.77
N ARG A 504 14.19 -10.82 9.68
CA ARG A 504 15.44 -11.04 10.45
C ARG A 504 16.61 -11.42 9.55
N ALA A 505 16.39 -12.29 8.57
CA ALA A 505 17.44 -12.66 7.62
C ALA A 505 17.88 -11.47 6.75
N GLY A 506 16.93 -10.67 6.28
CA GLY A 506 17.21 -9.43 5.56
C GLY A 506 18.06 -8.46 6.39
N MET A 507 17.67 -8.26 7.66
CA MET A 507 18.42 -7.44 8.62
C MET A 507 19.86 -7.95 8.81
N VAL A 508 20.03 -9.24 9.09
CA VAL A 508 21.34 -9.86 9.30
C VAL A 508 22.24 -9.74 8.06
N ALA A 509 21.67 -9.78 6.85
CA ALA A 509 22.41 -9.67 5.60
C ALA A 509 22.86 -8.23 5.28
N MET A 510 22.02 -7.24 5.61
CA MET A 510 22.23 -5.83 5.23
C MET A 510 23.02 -5.04 6.28
N MET A 511 22.79 -5.33 7.57
CA MET A 511 23.33 -4.50 8.65
C MET A 511 24.86 -4.62 8.74
N GLY A 512 25.53 -3.46 8.74
CA GLY A 512 27.00 -3.37 8.81
C GLY A 512 27.72 -3.85 7.54
N ASN A 513 26.99 -4.19 6.46
CA ASN A 513 27.58 -4.62 5.20
C ASN A 513 27.94 -3.43 4.31
N VAL A 514 29.04 -2.75 4.66
CA VAL A 514 29.53 -1.54 3.97
C VAL A 514 29.90 -1.82 2.52
N ALA A 515 30.48 -2.98 2.23
CA ALA A 515 30.78 -3.40 0.86
C ALA A 515 29.52 -3.43 -0.01
N ASN A 516 28.44 -4.04 0.50
CA ASN A 516 27.15 -4.06 -0.20
C ASN A 516 26.51 -2.68 -0.37
N ALA A 517 26.67 -1.78 0.61
CA ALA A 517 26.23 -0.40 0.44
C ALA A 517 27.01 0.32 -0.66
N ALA A 518 28.34 0.18 -0.67
CA ALA A 518 29.19 0.79 -1.69
C ALA A 518 28.89 0.27 -3.11
N GLN A 519 28.49 -1.00 -3.26
CA GLN A 519 28.08 -1.55 -4.55
C GLN A 519 26.94 -0.76 -5.22
N GLN A 520 26.09 -0.08 -4.44
CA GLN A 520 24.99 0.73 -5.00
C GLN A 520 25.51 1.86 -5.89
N LEU A 521 26.76 2.33 -5.72
CA LEU A 521 27.38 3.33 -6.59
C LEU A 521 27.46 2.88 -8.06
N ALA A 522 27.49 1.56 -8.32
CA ALA A 522 27.37 1.03 -9.68
C ALA A 522 26.03 1.44 -10.33
N GLY A 523 25.01 1.78 -9.54
CA GLY A 523 23.72 2.30 -9.97
C GLY A 523 23.81 3.60 -10.79
N PHE A 524 24.90 4.37 -10.72
CA PHE A 524 25.12 5.50 -11.64
C PHE A 524 25.28 5.04 -13.11
N THR A 525 25.80 3.83 -13.34
CA THR A 525 25.90 3.26 -14.69
C THR A 525 24.52 2.89 -15.24
N SER A 526 23.61 2.42 -14.38
CA SER A 526 22.20 2.20 -14.72
C SER A 526 21.46 3.52 -14.92
N ALA A 527 21.72 4.53 -14.08
CA ALA A 527 21.15 5.87 -14.23
C ALA A 527 21.54 6.51 -15.56
N ALA A 528 22.77 6.30 -16.02
CA ALA A 528 23.26 6.78 -17.32
C ALA A 528 22.48 6.22 -18.51
N VAL A 529 21.73 5.13 -18.33
CA VAL A 529 20.83 4.62 -19.38
C VAL A 529 19.68 5.60 -19.61
N LEU A 530 19.11 6.20 -18.56
CA LEU A 530 17.96 7.11 -18.66
C LEU A 530 18.33 8.59 -18.65
N VAL A 531 19.46 8.94 -18.01
CA VAL A 531 19.91 10.32 -17.80
C VAL A 531 21.21 10.54 -18.58
N LYS A 532 21.36 11.68 -19.24
CA LYS A 532 22.57 11.99 -19.99
C LYS A 532 23.78 12.00 -19.05
N PRO A 533 24.90 11.34 -19.41
CA PRO A 533 26.10 11.33 -18.58
C PRO A 533 26.63 12.73 -18.22
N SER A 534 26.51 13.70 -19.13
CA SER A 534 26.86 15.11 -18.88
C SER A 534 26.03 15.73 -17.76
N SER A 535 24.73 15.42 -17.71
CA SER A 535 23.80 15.93 -16.72
C SER A 535 24.05 15.29 -15.36
N LEU A 536 24.38 13.99 -15.31
CA LEU A 536 24.83 13.32 -14.09
C LEU A 536 26.14 13.93 -13.54
N LEU A 537 27.12 14.21 -14.42
CA LEU A 537 28.38 14.85 -14.01
C LEU A 537 28.16 16.27 -13.48
N SER A 538 27.34 17.06 -14.16
CA SER A 538 26.98 18.42 -13.72
C SER A 538 26.23 18.43 -12.37
N ALA A 539 25.27 17.51 -12.19
CA ALA A 539 24.57 17.33 -10.94
C ALA A 539 25.52 16.86 -9.81
N THR A 540 26.47 15.98 -10.12
CA THR A 540 27.49 15.55 -9.16
C THR A 540 28.38 16.71 -8.72
N ALA A 541 28.86 17.53 -9.67
CA ALA A 541 29.63 18.73 -9.36
C ALA A 541 28.86 19.70 -8.48
N SER A 542 27.58 19.94 -8.79
CA SER A 542 26.69 20.78 -7.99
C SER A 542 26.49 20.21 -6.58
N TYR A 543 26.30 18.89 -6.46
CA TYR A 543 26.16 18.20 -5.18
C TYR A 543 27.41 18.36 -4.30
N MET A 544 28.62 18.26 -4.86
CA MET A 544 29.87 18.45 -4.10
C MET A 544 29.98 19.85 -3.49
N THR A 545 29.46 20.88 -4.16
CA THR A 545 29.51 22.26 -3.67
C THR A 545 28.41 22.62 -2.67
N GLY A 546 27.28 21.90 -2.69
CA GLY A 546 26.11 22.24 -1.89
C GLY A 546 25.16 21.06 -1.63
N PRO A 547 25.60 19.98 -0.97
CA PRO A 547 24.82 18.73 -0.88
C PRO A 547 23.51 18.91 -0.10
N ARG A 548 23.54 19.67 1.00
CA ARG A 548 22.34 19.98 1.80
C ARG A 548 21.36 20.92 1.10
N ALA A 549 21.85 21.77 0.20
CA ALA A 549 20.99 22.66 -0.56
C ALA A 549 20.28 21.89 -1.67
N MET A 550 21.02 21.04 -2.40
CA MET A 550 20.44 20.15 -3.42
C MET A 550 19.43 19.19 -2.81
N ALA A 551 19.76 18.51 -1.71
CA ALA A 551 18.85 17.60 -1.02
C ALA A 551 17.51 18.27 -0.66
N ARG A 552 17.55 19.50 -0.10
CA ARG A 552 16.34 20.26 0.23
C ARG A 552 15.55 20.68 -1.01
N ALA A 553 16.22 21.20 -2.03
CA ALA A 553 15.56 21.59 -3.28
C ALA A 553 14.85 20.40 -3.94
N VAL A 554 15.46 19.21 -3.93
CA VAL A 554 14.86 17.98 -4.45
C VAL A 554 13.66 17.54 -3.62
N ALA A 555 13.77 17.55 -2.28
CA ALA A 555 12.67 17.19 -1.39
C ALA A 555 11.48 18.18 -1.49
N GLU A 556 11.75 19.47 -1.64
CA GLU A 556 10.74 20.51 -1.84
C GLU A 556 10.03 20.38 -3.19
N ALA A 557 10.75 19.96 -4.25
CA ALA A 557 10.19 19.78 -5.57
C ALA A 557 9.42 18.46 -5.76
N SER A 558 9.79 17.40 -5.04
CA SER A 558 9.23 16.05 -5.21
C SER A 558 8.77 15.44 -3.89
N PRO A 559 7.45 15.26 -3.69
CA PRO A 559 6.91 14.51 -2.56
C PRO A 559 7.44 13.06 -2.50
N TYR A 560 7.70 12.45 -3.66
CA TYR A 560 8.30 11.11 -3.73
C TYR A 560 9.71 11.11 -3.14
N MET A 561 10.58 12.05 -3.54
CA MET A 561 11.95 12.13 -3.03
C MET A 561 12.00 12.51 -1.56
N ALA A 562 11.14 13.42 -1.10
CA ALA A 562 11.03 13.74 0.33
C ALA A 562 10.72 12.49 1.16
N ASN A 563 9.67 11.74 0.78
CA ASN A 563 9.30 10.50 1.45
C ASN A 563 10.41 9.43 1.39
N ARG A 564 11.11 9.30 0.26
CA ARG A 564 12.20 8.33 0.09
C ARG A 564 13.40 8.63 0.99
N MET A 565 13.80 9.91 1.06
CA MET A 565 15.01 10.33 1.78
C MET A 565 14.81 10.30 3.30
N GLU A 566 13.62 10.69 3.77
CA GLU A 566 13.35 10.89 5.21
C GLU A 566 12.66 9.68 5.86
N ASN A 567 11.90 8.88 5.10
CA ASN A 567 11.10 7.74 5.58
C ASN A 567 10.26 8.07 6.84
N GLU A 568 9.67 9.27 6.88
CA GLU A 568 9.04 9.81 8.07
C GLU A 568 7.86 8.97 8.57
N VAL A 569 7.04 8.45 7.65
CA VAL A 569 5.85 7.63 7.97
C VAL A 569 6.22 6.38 8.75
N GLY A 570 7.30 5.69 8.36
CA GLY A 570 7.80 4.52 9.07
C GLY A 570 8.30 4.87 10.47
N ALA A 571 9.03 5.97 10.61
CA ALA A 571 9.52 6.46 11.89
C ALA A 571 8.37 6.89 12.84
N MET A 572 7.29 7.46 12.30
CA MET A 572 6.13 7.87 13.10
C MET A 572 5.32 6.69 13.62
N MET A 573 5.04 5.68 12.79
CA MET A 573 4.37 4.46 13.25
C MET A 573 5.15 3.75 14.35
N GLU A 574 6.48 3.69 14.24
CA GLU A 574 7.34 3.12 15.28
C GLU A 574 7.26 3.90 16.60
N GLN A 575 7.27 5.24 16.54
CA GLN A 575 7.14 6.08 17.73
C GLN A 575 5.77 5.91 18.40
N ILE A 576 4.70 5.82 17.60
CA ILE A 576 3.36 5.50 18.11
C ILE A 576 3.38 4.14 18.82
N ASP A 577 3.95 3.10 18.20
CA ASP A 577 4.07 1.78 18.81
C ASP A 577 4.94 1.79 20.09
N GLU A 578 5.99 2.61 20.15
CA GLU A 578 6.84 2.75 21.35
C GLU A 578 6.06 3.36 22.53
N ILE A 579 5.30 4.44 22.28
CA ILE A 579 4.42 5.07 23.26
C ILE A 579 3.37 4.07 23.75
N MET A 580 2.73 3.35 22.82
CA MET A 580 1.58 2.48 23.12
C MET A 580 1.92 1.14 23.77
N LEU A 581 3.10 0.57 23.48
CA LEU A 581 3.46 -0.78 23.92
C LEU A 581 4.43 -0.84 25.08
N ASN A 582 4.99 0.32 25.50
CA ASN A 582 6.09 0.44 26.46
C ASN A 582 7.04 -0.77 26.45
N PRO A 583 7.72 -1.00 25.33
CA PRO A 583 8.40 -2.26 25.10
C PRO A 583 9.60 -2.47 26.02
N GLY A 584 9.81 -3.71 26.46
CA GLY A 584 11.01 -4.09 27.21
C GLY A 584 12.30 -3.88 26.41
N VAL A 585 13.45 -3.89 27.10
CA VAL A 585 14.78 -3.57 26.55
C VAL A 585 15.11 -4.35 25.26
N ILE A 586 14.82 -5.65 25.23
CA ILE A 586 15.06 -6.50 24.04
C ILE A 586 14.20 -6.04 22.86
N ALA A 587 12.94 -5.71 23.09
CA ALA A 587 12.03 -5.27 22.04
C ALA A 587 12.33 -3.83 21.56
N LYS A 588 12.94 -2.98 22.40
CA LYS A 588 13.52 -1.70 21.97
C LYS A 588 14.76 -1.90 21.09
N ALA A 589 15.66 -2.79 21.51
CA ALA A 589 16.86 -3.12 20.74
C ALA A 589 16.53 -3.77 19.39
N GLN A 590 15.54 -4.67 19.32
CA GLN A 590 15.03 -5.25 18.06
C GLN A 590 14.51 -4.17 17.10
N ARG A 591 13.70 -3.23 17.60
CA ARG A 591 13.14 -2.11 16.81
C ARG A 591 14.24 -1.20 16.27
N TRP A 592 15.12 -0.75 17.16
CA TRP A 592 16.29 0.06 16.77
C TRP A 592 17.12 -0.64 15.70
N THR A 593 17.33 -1.96 15.85
CA THR A 593 18.07 -2.77 14.87
C THR A 593 17.35 -2.82 13.53
N MET A 594 16.03 -3.10 13.50
CA MET A 594 15.27 -3.12 12.25
C MET A 594 15.34 -1.78 11.53
N LYS A 595 15.16 -0.67 12.26
CA LYS A 595 15.25 0.70 11.75
C LYS A 595 16.61 0.99 11.11
N HIS A 596 17.69 0.60 11.78
CA HIS A 596 19.05 0.90 11.33
C HIS A 596 19.66 -0.21 10.48
N SER A 597 18.91 -1.24 10.10
CA SER A 597 19.47 -2.37 9.33
C SER A 597 19.98 -1.97 7.94
N GLN A 598 19.47 -0.87 7.37
CA GLN A 598 19.81 -0.36 6.04
C GLN A 598 20.52 1.01 6.06
N PHE A 599 21.07 1.44 7.20
CA PHE A 599 21.62 2.80 7.36
C PHE A 599 22.71 3.14 6.32
N ALA A 600 23.60 2.18 6.02
CA ALA A 600 24.69 2.39 5.07
C ALA A 600 24.16 2.51 3.63
N GLN A 601 23.15 1.71 3.29
CA GLN A 601 22.45 1.80 2.00
C GLN A 601 21.71 3.14 1.89
N GLN A 602 20.99 3.56 2.93
CA GLN A 602 20.28 4.84 2.94
C GLN A 602 21.23 6.03 2.82
N ALA A 603 22.42 5.97 3.43
CA ALA A 603 23.44 7.01 3.29
C ALA A 603 23.92 7.15 1.84
N VAL A 604 24.15 6.03 1.15
CA VAL A 604 24.54 6.04 -0.28
C VAL A 604 23.38 6.51 -1.16
N ASP A 605 22.16 6.05 -0.91
CA ASP A 605 20.95 6.47 -1.65
C ASP A 605 20.67 7.97 -1.47
N ASN A 606 20.86 8.53 -0.28
CA ASN A 606 20.72 9.96 -0.01
C ASN A 606 21.79 10.83 -0.68
N ILE A 607 22.87 10.23 -1.20
CA ILE A 607 23.84 10.90 -2.07
C ILE A 607 23.43 10.75 -3.54
N MET A 608 23.16 9.51 -3.96
CA MET A 608 22.89 9.18 -5.36
C MET A 608 21.56 9.73 -5.86
N GLY A 609 20.51 9.58 -5.06
CA GLY A 609 19.14 9.96 -5.40
C GLY A 609 19.04 11.42 -5.84
N PRO A 610 19.47 12.41 -5.03
CA PRO A 610 19.45 13.82 -5.41
C PRO A 610 20.26 14.13 -6.68
N ILE A 611 21.40 13.47 -6.90
CA ILE A 611 22.23 13.66 -8.10
C ILE A 611 21.49 13.16 -9.35
N ILE A 612 20.97 11.93 -9.31
CA ILE A 612 20.27 11.31 -10.44
C ILE A 612 18.99 12.09 -10.74
N TRP A 613 18.24 12.46 -9.71
CA TRP A 613 17.03 13.25 -9.84
C TRP A 613 17.31 14.60 -10.49
N THR A 614 18.32 15.34 -9.99
CA THR A 614 18.68 16.66 -10.54
C THR A 614 19.14 16.54 -12.00
N GLY A 615 19.93 15.52 -12.33
CA GLY A 615 20.35 15.26 -13.71
C GLY A 615 19.16 14.99 -14.63
N ALA A 616 18.24 14.12 -14.21
CA ALA A 616 17.05 13.77 -14.96
C ALA A 616 16.07 14.95 -15.12
N TYR A 617 15.88 15.74 -14.06
CA TYR A 617 15.06 16.94 -14.08
C TYR A 617 15.61 17.97 -15.09
N ASN A 618 16.93 18.22 -15.05
CA ASN A 618 17.57 19.14 -15.98
C ASN A 618 17.45 18.66 -17.44
N ASP A 619 17.58 17.35 -17.68
CA ASP A 619 17.36 16.76 -19.00
C ASP A 619 15.91 16.94 -19.47
N ALA A 620 14.93 16.71 -18.59
CA ALA A 620 13.51 16.85 -18.90
C ALA A 620 13.13 18.30 -19.23
N VAL A 621 13.58 19.26 -18.41
CA VAL A 621 13.39 20.69 -18.67
C VAL A 621 14.06 21.10 -19.98
N ALA A 622 15.27 20.61 -20.25
CA ALA A 622 15.98 20.89 -21.51
C ALA A 622 15.27 20.30 -22.74
N SER A 623 14.49 19.22 -22.57
CA SER A 623 13.61 18.68 -23.62
C SER A 623 12.25 19.38 -23.72
N GLY A 624 11.99 20.42 -22.93
CA GLY A 624 10.78 21.24 -23.02
C GLY A 624 9.58 20.71 -22.24
N LEU A 625 9.78 19.74 -21.34
CA LEU A 625 8.72 19.34 -20.40
C LEU A 625 8.41 20.48 -19.43
N ASP A 626 7.15 20.58 -19.02
CA ASP A 626 6.78 21.49 -17.94
C ASP A 626 7.37 21.02 -16.60
N HIS A 627 7.25 21.86 -15.57
CA HIS A 627 7.82 21.55 -14.27
C HIS A 627 7.26 20.25 -13.67
N ALA A 628 5.95 20.02 -13.79
CA ALA A 628 5.29 18.85 -13.18
C ALA A 628 5.75 17.54 -13.86
N ASP A 629 5.76 17.52 -15.19
CA ASP A 629 6.23 16.37 -15.96
C ASP A 629 7.74 16.17 -15.83
N ALA A 630 8.52 17.25 -15.70
CA ALA A 630 9.95 17.15 -15.42
C ALA A 630 10.23 16.52 -14.04
N VAL A 631 9.46 16.88 -13.01
CA VAL A 631 9.52 16.24 -11.68
C VAL A 631 9.15 14.76 -11.77
N ARG A 632 8.05 14.41 -12.46
CA ARG A 632 7.63 13.00 -12.64
C ARG A 632 8.68 12.17 -13.39
N SER A 633 9.28 12.75 -14.43
CA SER A 633 10.36 12.14 -15.20
C SER A 633 11.58 11.88 -14.33
N ALA A 634 11.98 12.87 -13.51
CA ALA A 634 13.09 12.75 -12.58
C ALA A 634 12.86 11.70 -11.50
N ASP A 635 11.66 11.66 -10.91
CA ASP A 635 11.28 10.62 -9.96
C ASP A 635 11.31 9.23 -10.61
N GLY A 636 10.82 9.14 -11.85
CA GLY A 636 10.85 7.93 -12.66
C GLY A 636 12.28 7.42 -12.90
N ALA A 637 13.22 8.31 -13.21
CA ALA A 637 14.62 7.96 -13.40
C ALA A 637 15.23 7.32 -12.14
N VAL A 638 14.91 7.84 -10.95
CA VAL A 638 15.35 7.26 -9.68
C VAL A 638 14.72 5.88 -9.46
N ARG A 639 13.39 5.74 -9.60
CA ARG A 639 12.67 4.46 -9.38
C ARG A 639 13.14 3.34 -10.32
N GLN A 640 13.38 3.70 -11.58
CA GLN A 640 13.74 2.76 -12.64
C GLN A 640 15.21 2.37 -12.64
N THR A 641 16.06 2.99 -11.80
CA THR A 641 17.52 2.74 -11.82
C THR A 641 18.10 2.42 -10.45
N GLN A 642 17.57 3.00 -9.37
CA GLN A 642 18.04 2.80 -7.98
C GLN A 642 17.17 1.82 -7.19
N GLY A 643 16.13 1.30 -7.82
CA GLY A 643 15.22 0.37 -7.21
C GLY A 643 14.15 1.06 -6.38
N ALA A 644 13.02 0.38 -6.33
CA ALA A 644 11.79 0.85 -5.74
C ALA A 644 11.07 -0.36 -5.14
N SER A 645 10.46 -0.17 -3.97
CA SER A 645 9.84 -1.24 -3.18
C SER A 645 8.39 -0.92 -2.81
N LEU A 646 7.87 0.23 -3.24
CA LEU A 646 6.50 0.63 -2.92
C LEU A 646 5.50 -0.28 -3.63
N PRO A 647 4.30 -0.46 -3.04
CA PRO A 647 3.28 -1.35 -3.57
C PRO A 647 2.94 -1.09 -5.04
N GLU A 648 2.87 0.14 -5.53
CA GLU A 648 2.56 0.43 -6.93
C GLU A 648 3.77 0.30 -7.88
N GLU A 649 4.99 0.12 -7.38
CA GLU A 649 6.22 0.20 -8.19
C GLU A 649 6.85 -1.17 -8.52
N VAL A 650 6.51 -2.20 -7.75
CA VAL A 650 7.08 -3.55 -7.94
C VAL A 650 6.30 -4.39 -8.95
N SER A 651 6.83 -5.54 -9.39
CA SER A 651 6.11 -6.48 -10.23
C SER A 651 5.23 -7.44 -9.40
N ARG A 652 4.37 -8.22 -10.05
CA ARG A 652 3.63 -9.29 -9.36
C ARG A 652 4.58 -10.34 -8.77
N ALA A 653 5.65 -10.70 -9.48
CA ALA A 653 6.61 -11.71 -9.04
C ALA A 653 7.39 -11.33 -7.78
N GLU A 654 7.50 -10.03 -7.48
CA GLU A 654 8.13 -9.52 -6.25
C GLU A 654 7.20 -9.57 -5.03
N THR A 655 5.94 -9.98 -5.24
CA THR A 655 4.87 -10.05 -4.24
C THR A 655 4.39 -11.48 -4.06
N GLY A 656 3.59 -11.71 -3.02
CA GLY A 656 2.96 -13.01 -2.80
C GLY A 656 2.81 -13.34 -1.32
N ASN A 657 2.51 -14.60 -1.06
CA ASN A 657 2.41 -15.11 0.30
C ASN A 657 3.79 -15.16 0.97
N ALA A 658 3.80 -15.36 2.30
CA ALA A 658 5.03 -15.33 3.08
C ALA A 658 6.08 -16.36 2.60
N PHE A 659 5.63 -17.51 2.09
CA PHE A 659 6.50 -18.55 1.54
C PHE A 659 7.19 -18.10 0.26
N THR A 660 6.45 -17.67 -0.78
CA THR A 660 7.04 -17.17 -2.03
C THR A 660 7.96 -16.00 -1.76
N ARG A 661 7.56 -15.09 -0.86
CA ARG A 661 8.41 -13.96 -0.51
C ARG A 661 9.74 -14.44 0.05
N LEU A 662 9.79 -15.40 0.97
CA LEU A 662 11.05 -15.95 1.52
C LEU A 662 12.09 -16.26 0.43
N PHE A 663 11.68 -16.81 -0.72
CA PHE A 663 12.57 -17.14 -1.83
C PHE A 663 12.95 -15.93 -2.71
N MET A 664 12.08 -14.93 -2.80
CA MET A 664 12.32 -13.68 -3.55
C MET A 664 13.08 -12.63 -2.72
N GLN A 665 13.95 -13.03 -1.79
CA GLN A 665 14.77 -12.08 -1.02
C GLN A 665 15.76 -11.37 -1.95
N PHE A 666 15.80 -10.04 -1.90
CA PHE A 666 16.65 -9.17 -2.74
C PHE A 666 16.40 -9.22 -4.26
N TYR A 667 15.49 -10.07 -4.75
CA TYR A 667 15.18 -10.19 -6.18
C TYR A 667 14.73 -8.87 -6.82
N GLY A 668 14.09 -7.98 -6.05
CA GLY A 668 13.50 -6.75 -6.60
C GLY A 668 14.49 -5.82 -7.32
N TYR A 669 15.74 -5.72 -6.86
CA TYR A 669 16.78 -4.95 -7.56
C TYR A 669 17.08 -5.55 -8.93
N PHE A 670 17.28 -6.88 -9.00
CA PHE A 670 17.55 -7.57 -10.26
C PHE A 670 16.35 -7.56 -11.20
N ASN A 671 15.12 -7.64 -10.66
CA ASN A 671 13.92 -7.48 -11.47
C ASN A 671 13.81 -6.06 -12.05
N MET A 672 14.12 -5.03 -11.26
CA MET A 672 14.19 -3.65 -11.75
C MET A 672 15.20 -3.53 -12.90
N GLN A 673 16.42 -4.06 -12.73
CA GLN A 673 17.44 -4.03 -13.77
C GLN A 673 17.01 -4.78 -15.04
N ALA A 674 16.38 -5.95 -14.90
CA ALA A 674 15.82 -6.69 -16.03
C ALA A 674 14.73 -5.89 -16.77
N ASN A 675 13.90 -5.16 -16.03
CA ASN A 675 12.86 -4.29 -16.59
C ASN A 675 13.44 -3.04 -17.26
N LEU A 676 14.45 -2.39 -16.67
CA LEU A 676 15.17 -1.27 -17.26
C LEU A 676 15.80 -1.67 -18.59
N LEU A 677 16.63 -2.72 -18.58
CA LEU A 677 17.28 -3.21 -19.79
C LEU A 677 16.24 -3.64 -20.83
N GLY A 678 15.26 -4.45 -20.43
CA GLY A 678 14.25 -4.98 -21.33
C GLY A 678 13.36 -3.91 -21.98
N SER A 679 13.01 -2.85 -21.24
CA SER A 679 12.21 -1.72 -21.77
C SER A 679 13.04 -0.85 -22.72
N GLU A 680 14.29 -0.54 -22.37
CA GLU A 680 15.20 0.27 -23.20
C GLU A 680 15.63 -0.44 -24.48
N PHE A 681 15.90 -1.75 -24.43
CA PHE A 681 16.07 -2.56 -25.64
C PHE A 681 14.79 -2.59 -26.48
N GLY A 682 13.63 -2.69 -25.82
CA GLY A 682 12.33 -2.65 -26.47
C GLY A 682 12.13 -1.38 -27.30
N LYS A 683 12.42 -0.21 -26.70
CA LYS A 683 12.35 1.10 -27.37
C LYS A 683 13.30 1.21 -28.55
N ALA A 684 14.56 0.82 -28.35
CA ALA A 684 15.55 0.82 -29.43
C ALA A 684 15.10 0.01 -30.66
N VAL A 685 14.36 -1.10 -30.44
CA VAL A 685 13.79 -1.90 -31.53
C VAL A 685 12.55 -1.24 -32.15
N GLN A 686 11.66 -0.65 -31.34
CA GLN A 686 10.41 -0.01 -31.79
C GLN A 686 10.64 1.22 -32.67
N GLU A 687 11.63 2.06 -32.34
CA GLU A 687 11.82 3.37 -32.99
C GLU A 687 12.61 3.31 -34.32
N GLY A 688 13.38 2.25 -34.55
CA GLY A 688 14.31 2.19 -35.68
C GLY A 688 14.55 0.82 -36.32
N GLY A 689 13.95 -0.23 -35.79
CA GLY A 689 14.31 -1.61 -36.10
C GLY A 689 15.76 -1.95 -35.69
N LEU A 690 16.16 -3.22 -35.81
CA LEU A 690 17.46 -3.72 -35.34
C LEU A 690 18.68 -2.95 -35.89
N ARG A 691 18.55 -2.32 -37.08
CA ARG A 691 19.66 -1.59 -37.73
C ARG A 691 19.86 -0.17 -37.20
N LYS A 692 18.80 0.64 -37.03
CA LYS A 692 18.94 2.02 -36.54
C LYS A 692 19.01 2.08 -35.01
N GLY A 693 18.37 1.14 -34.32
CA GLY A 693 18.43 1.03 -32.85
C GLY A 693 19.73 0.45 -32.29
N TYR A 694 20.64 -0.06 -33.13
CA TYR A 694 21.83 -0.77 -32.69
C TYR A 694 22.73 0.06 -31.77
N GLY A 695 22.93 1.35 -32.07
CA GLY A 695 23.77 2.23 -31.24
C GLY A 695 23.20 2.39 -29.82
N ARG A 696 21.89 2.65 -29.71
CA ARG A 696 21.19 2.73 -28.42
C ARG A 696 21.20 1.38 -27.70
N ALA A 697 20.91 0.28 -28.40
CA ALA A 697 20.94 -1.06 -27.84
C ALA A 697 22.35 -1.44 -27.32
N LEU A 698 23.40 -1.14 -28.08
CA LEU A 698 24.79 -1.34 -27.65
C LEU A 698 25.11 -0.50 -26.42
N TYR A 699 24.67 0.76 -26.36
CA TYR A 699 24.84 1.61 -25.18
C TYR A 699 24.12 1.06 -23.94
N VAL A 700 22.88 0.61 -24.08
CA VAL A 700 22.11 -0.03 -22.99
C VAL A 700 22.82 -1.30 -22.51
N PHE A 701 23.32 -2.12 -23.45
CA PHE A 701 24.11 -3.32 -23.14
C PHE A 701 25.41 -2.98 -22.39
N THR A 702 26.16 -2.00 -22.86
CA THR A 702 27.47 -1.66 -22.27
C THR A 702 27.32 -0.95 -20.94
N MET A 703 26.50 0.09 -20.85
CA MET A 703 26.35 0.88 -19.62
C MET A 703 25.42 0.23 -18.61
N GLY A 704 24.24 -0.23 -19.05
CA GLY A 704 23.24 -0.78 -18.15
C GLY A 704 23.56 -2.19 -17.64
N TYR A 705 24.17 -3.03 -18.48
CA TYR A 705 24.44 -4.43 -18.15
C TYR A 705 25.92 -4.68 -17.81
N LEU A 706 26.84 -4.47 -18.76
CA LEU A 706 28.26 -4.81 -18.56
C LEU A 706 28.95 -3.93 -17.51
N ALA A 707 28.90 -2.60 -17.67
CA ALA A 707 29.55 -1.66 -16.77
C ALA A 707 28.99 -1.79 -15.36
N ASN A 708 27.67 -1.94 -15.22
CA ASN A 708 27.04 -2.16 -13.93
C ASN A 708 27.56 -3.43 -13.24
N ALA A 709 27.56 -4.57 -13.93
CA ALA A 709 28.04 -5.84 -13.38
C ALA A 709 29.53 -5.77 -12.99
N ILE A 710 30.37 -5.20 -13.87
CA ILE A 710 31.81 -5.11 -13.67
C ILE A 710 32.15 -4.13 -12.54
N VAL A 711 31.54 -2.94 -12.51
CA VAL A 711 31.78 -1.94 -11.46
C VAL A 711 31.28 -2.45 -10.11
N ALA A 712 30.10 -3.08 -10.06
CA ALA A 712 29.58 -3.66 -8.83
C ALA A 712 30.49 -4.76 -8.28
N GLU A 713 30.96 -5.69 -9.13
CA GLU A 713 31.89 -6.74 -8.70
C GLU A 713 33.25 -6.16 -8.31
N ALA A 714 33.80 -5.20 -9.07
CA ALA A 714 35.06 -4.55 -8.75
C ALA A 714 35.01 -3.89 -7.36
N ILE A 715 33.91 -3.21 -7.02
CA ILE A 715 33.70 -2.64 -5.69
C ILE A 715 33.71 -3.75 -4.62
N ILE A 716 32.99 -4.86 -4.83
CA ILE A 716 33.04 -6.00 -3.88
C ILE A 716 34.48 -6.46 -3.66
N GLN A 717 35.22 -6.70 -4.74
CA GLN A 717 36.56 -7.27 -4.68
C GLN A 717 37.55 -6.33 -4.01
N VAL A 718 37.46 -5.01 -4.25
CA VAL A 718 38.25 -4.01 -3.51
C VAL A 718 37.98 -4.11 -2.00
N PHE A 719 36.71 -4.19 -1.59
CA PHE A 719 36.37 -4.34 -0.17
C PHE A 719 36.82 -5.70 0.40
N ARG A 720 36.85 -6.76 -0.42
CA ARG A 720 37.38 -8.08 -0.04
C ARG A 720 38.91 -8.16 -0.02
N GLY A 721 39.61 -7.17 -0.56
CA GLY A 721 41.08 -7.12 -0.60
C GLY A 721 41.66 -7.90 -1.78
N GLY A 722 40.91 -7.98 -2.88
CA GLY A 722 41.22 -8.76 -4.08
C GLY A 722 40.41 -10.06 -4.17
N PRO A 723 40.36 -10.67 -5.37
CA PRO A 723 39.84 -12.02 -5.56
C PRO A 723 40.66 -13.05 -4.78
N ASP A 724 40.07 -14.21 -4.55
CA ASP A 724 40.78 -15.35 -3.94
C ASP A 724 41.72 -15.96 -4.98
N ASP A 725 42.99 -16.18 -4.60
CA ASP A 725 44.00 -16.88 -5.40
C ASP A 725 43.71 -18.39 -5.39
N GLU A 726 42.93 -18.83 -6.38
CA GLU A 726 42.42 -20.21 -6.43
C GLU A 726 43.52 -21.23 -6.74
N ASP A 727 44.52 -20.84 -7.54
CA ASP A 727 45.58 -21.71 -8.04
C ASP A 727 46.89 -21.57 -7.24
N LYS A 728 46.92 -20.65 -6.26
CA LYS A 728 48.02 -20.38 -5.32
C LYS A 728 49.34 -20.06 -6.02
N ASP A 729 49.27 -19.50 -7.21
CA ASP A 729 50.44 -19.15 -8.02
C ASP A 729 50.95 -17.72 -7.76
N GLY A 730 50.17 -16.91 -7.03
CA GLY A 730 50.50 -15.53 -6.71
C GLY A 730 50.35 -14.57 -7.89
N GLU A 731 49.80 -14.99 -9.03
CA GLU A 731 49.41 -14.12 -10.13
C GLU A 731 47.93 -13.72 -9.96
N PHE A 732 47.66 -12.41 -9.83
CA PHE A 732 46.31 -11.94 -9.49
C PHE A 732 45.57 -11.30 -10.68
N LEU A 733 46.27 -11.04 -11.79
CA LEU A 733 45.69 -10.34 -12.94
C LEU A 733 44.65 -11.20 -13.66
N ASP A 734 44.94 -12.48 -13.81
CA ASP A 734 44.06 -13.49 -14.37
C ASP A 734 42.88 -13.79 -13.43
N ASP A 735 43.08 -13.81 -12.11
CA ASP A 735 41.98 -13.92 -11.13
C ASP A 735 41.03 -12.73 -11.14
N TRP A 736 41.58 -11.50 -11.23
CA TRP A 736 40.78 -10.30 -11.43
C TRP A 736 40.02 -10.36 -12.76
N LEU A 737 40.70 -10.75 -13.84
CA LEU A 737 40.09 -10.86 -15.16
C LEU A 737 38.97 -11.91 -15.16
N LYS A 738 39.21 -13.11 -14.64
CA LYS A 738 38.23 -14.20 -14.51
C LYS A 738 37.04 -13.76 -13.67
N THR A 739 37.28 -13.12 -12.53
CA THR A 739 36.21 -12.63 -11.64
C THR A 739 35.33 -11.59 -12.32
N LEU A 740 35.94 -10.60 -12.99
CA LEU A 740 35.21 -9.54 -13.68
C LEU A 740 34.53 -10.05 -14.97
N LEU A 741 35.11 -11.02 -15.69
CA LEU A 741 34.48 -11.67 -16.85
C LEU A 741 33.27 -12.53 -16.46
N LEU A 742 33.29 -13.15 -15.28
CA LEU A 742 32.15 -13.92 -14.76
C LEU A 742 31.06 -13.02 -14.15
N ALA A 743 31.36 -11.78 -13.80
CA ALA A 743 30.41 -10.87 -13.15
C ALA A 743 29.13 -10.63 -13.99
N PRO A 744 29.18 -10.34 -15.30
CA PRO A 744 27.98 -10.23 -16.13
C PRO A 744 27.12 -11.51 -16.10
N ILE A 745 27.74 -12.69 -16.15
CA ILE A 745 27.01 -13.97 -16.15
C ILE A 745 26.24 -14.15 -14.84
N ARG A 746 26.90 -13.91 -13.69
CA ARG A 746 26.25 -13.94 -12.37
C ARG A 746 25.12 -12.92 -12.29
N PHE A 747 25.32 -11.73 -12.84
CA PHE A 747 24.33 -10.66 -12.88
C PHE A 747 23.10 -11.06 -13.72
N ALA A 748 23.29 -11.66 -14.89
CA ALA A 748 22.18 -12.17 -15.72
C ALA A 748 21.40 -13.31 -15.04
N ILE A 749 22.09 -14.24 -14.38
CA ILE A 749 21.43 -15.33 -13.63
C ILE A 749 20.55 -14.75 -12.51
N ALA A 750 21.01 -13.71 -11.83
CA ALA A 750 20.26 -13.06 -10.74
C ALA A 750 18.99 -12.33 -11.21
N MET A 751 18.92 -11.92 -12.49
CA MET A 751 17.73 -11.30 -13.09
C MET A 751 16.58 -12.27 -13.34
N VAL A 752 16.86 -13.57 -13.44
CA VAL A 752 15.83 -14.58 -13.71
C VAL A 752 15.44 -15.28 -12.40
N PRO A 753 14.19 -15.15 -11.94
CA PRO A 753 13.79 -15.72 -10.66
C PRO A 753 13.82 -17.24 -10.72
N GLY A 754 14.31 -17.88 -9.66
CA GLY A 754 14.39 -19.34 -9.54
C GLY A 754 15.49 -20.01 -10.37
N VAL A 755 16.04 -19.36 -11.41
CA VAL A 755 17.12 -19.93 -12.24
C VAL A 755 18.42 -20.09 -11.47
N GLY A 756 18.68 -19.27 -10.45
CA GLY A 756 19.81 -19.49 -9.55
C GLY A 756 19.86 -20.91 -8.95
N GLN A 757 18.71 -21.57 -8.75
CA GLN A 757 18.67 -22.95 -8.23
C GLN A 757 18.98 -24.00 -9.31
N VAL A 758 18.54 -23.77 -10.55
CA VAL A 758 18.72 -24.69 -11.69
C VAL A 758 20.10 -24.54 -12.33
N ALA A 759 20.59 -23.32 -12.48
CA ALA A 759 21.92 -23.02 -13.01
C ALA A 759 23.02 -23.61 -12.12
N ASN A 760 22.86 -23.56 -10.79
CA ASN A 760 23.77 -24.21 -9.87
C ASN A 760 23.68 -25.74 -9.92
N ALA A 761 22.49 -26.33 -10.10
CA ALA A 761 22.40 -27.78 -10.30
C ALA A 761 23.14 -28.24 -11.57
N ALA A 762 23.15 -27.42 -12.63
CA ALA A 762 23.90 -27.69 -13.86
C ALA A 762 25.41 -27.41 -13.70
N VAL A 763 25.81 -26.34 -12.99
CA VAL A 763 27.22 -26.04 -12.69
C VAL A 763 27.81 -27.09 -11.76
N ASN A 764 27.08 -27.51 -10.71
CA ASN A 764 27.48 -28.56 -9.77
C ASN A 764 27.48 -29.96 -10.40
N ALA A 765 26.76 -30.17 -11.51
CA ALA A 765 26.88 -31.41 -12.29
C ALA A 765 28.21 -31.50 -13.05
N TRP A 766 28.93 -30.37 -13.21
CA TRP A 766 30.21 -30.27 -13.93
C TRP A 766 31.39 -29.83 -13.05
N ASN A 767 31.20 -29.73 -11.73
CA ASN A 767 32.17 -29.24 -10.75
C ASN A 767 32.00 -29.97 -9.40
N SER A 768 33.09 -30.45 -8.80
CA SER A 768 33.12 -31.20 -7.53
C SER A 768 33.55 -30.39 -6.29
N LYS A 769 33.50 -29.05 -6.34
CA LYS A 769 33.93 -28.15 -5.26
C LYS A 769 32.77 -27.82 -4.29
N PRO A 770 32.90 -28.04 -2.96
CA PRO A 770 31.83 -27.83 -1.96
C PRO A 770 31.40 -26.37 -1.69
N TYR A 771 32.01 -25.38 -2.34
CA TYR A 771 31.73 -23.96 -2.08
C TYR A 771 30.53 -23.43 -2.88
N ASP A 772 30.13 -24.13 -3.94
CA ASP A 772 29.02 -23.74 -4.83
C ASP A 772 27.62 -24.10 -4.29
N ASP A 773 27.55 -24.89 -3.21
CA ASP A 773 26.27 -25.28 -2.58
C ASP A 773 25.48 -24.09 -2.00
N ARG A 774 26.15 -22.95 -1.75
CA ARG A 774 25.57 -21.75 -1.12
C ARG A 774 24.98 -20.73 -2.09
N ILE A 775 25.15 -20.90 -3.39
CA ILE A 775 24.56 -19.99 -4.40
C ILE A 775 23.07 -20.35 -4.64
N SER A 776 22.59 -21.48 -4.11
CA SER A 776 21.29 -22.08 -4.45
C SER A 776 20.16 -21.87 -3.43
N THR A 777 20.43 -21.39 -2.21
CA THR A 777 19.40 -21.18 -1.18
C THR A 777 19.13 -19.70 -1.00
N SER A 778 17.86 -19.30 -0.86
CA SER A 778 17.53 -17.94 -0.44
C SER A 778 18.37 -17.59 0.80
N PRO A 779 18.93 -16.37 0.93
CA PRO A 779 19.74 -15.99 2.10
C PRO A 779 19.05 -16.29 3.43
N ALA A 780 17.72 -16.20 3.48
CA ALA A 780 16.96 -16.56 4.67
C ALA A 780 17.01 -18.06 4.99
N ILE A 781 17.03 -18.93 3.97
CA ILE A 781 17.18 -20.39 4.11
C ILE A 781 18.60 -20.72 4.56
N SER A 782 19.62 -20.12 3.94
CA SER A 782 21.01 -20.35 4.35
C SER A 782 21.24 -19.91 5.81
N MET A 783 20.59 -18.83 6.26
CA MET A 783 20.64 -18.37 7.65
C MET A 783 19.90 -19.30 8.61
N ILE A 784 18.77 -19.89 8.19
CA ILE A 784 18.09 -20.95 8.97
C ILE A 784 19.03 -22.14 9.15
N GLU A 785 19.68 -22.60 8.07
CA GLU A 785 20.64 -23.70 8.15
C GLU A 785 21.82 -23.38 9.08
N SER A 786 22.39 -22.17 8.98
CA SER A 786 23.45 -21.71 9.88
C SER A 786 23.00 -21.66 11.34
N ALA A 787 21.77 -21.19 11.61
CA ALA A 787 21.21 -21.18 12.96
C ALA A 787 21.04 -22.60 13.53
N VAL A 788 20.59 -23.57 12.72
CA VAL A 788 20.47 -24.98 13.12
C VAL A 788 21.83 -25.63 13.37
N LYS A 789 22.86 -25.27 12.58
CA LYS A 789 24.23 -25.78 12.75
C LYS A 789 24.97 -25.18 13.95
N ALA A 790 24.49 -24.06 14.50
CA ALA A 790 25.20 -23.30 15.54
C ALA A 790 25.64 -24.11 16.77
N PRO A 791 24.81 -24.98 17.40
CA PRO A 791 25.24 -25.79 18.54
C PRO A 791 26.39 -26.76 18.19
N VAL A 792 26.33 -27.37 17.00
CA VAL A 792 27.36 -28.30 16.50
C VAL A 792 28.64 -27.54 16.17
N SER A 793 28.55 -26.39 15.47
CA SER A 793 29.69 -25.54 15.14
C SER A 793 30.40 -25.04 16.41
N ALA A 794 29.64 -24.61 17.42
CA ALA A 794 30.17 -24.19 18.71
C ALA A 794 30.89 -25.33 19.45
N TYR A 795 30.28 -26.51 19.51
CA TYR A 795 30.92 -27.70 20.11
C TYR A 795 32.22 -28.06 19.41
N LYS A 796 32.25 -28.14 18.07
CA LYS A 796 33.46 -28.45 17.31
C LYS A 796 34.57 -27.43 17.53
N ALA A 797 34.25 -26.14 17.61
CA ALA A 797 35.23 -25.10 17.90
C ALA A 797 35.82 -25.23 19.31
N VAL A 798 35.02 -25.56 20.32
CA VAL A 798 35.48 -25.80 21.70
C VAL A 798 36.31 -27.08 21.79
N ALA A 799 35.93 -28.12 21.06
CA ALA A 799 36.62 -29.41 21.02
C ALA A 799 37.95 -29.37 20.23
N GLY A 800 38.30 -28.24 19.59
CA GLY A 800 39.50 -28.10 18.76
C GLY A 800 39.37 -28.65 17.33
N ASP A 801 38.30 -29.39 17.03
CA ASP A 801 38.03 -30.02 15.73
C ASP A 801 37.28 -29.10 14.73
N GLY A 802 37.17 -27.79 15.03
CA GLY A 802 36.30 -26.87 14.31
C GLY A 802 36.85 -25.46 14.13
N SER A 803 36.22 -24.70 13.22
CA SER A 803 36.58 -23.30 12.96
C SER A 803 35.88 -22.36 13.95
N VAL A 804 36.67 -21.64 14.76
CA VAL A 804 36.18 -20.58 15.67
C VAL A 804 35.39 -19.53 14.90
N LYS A 805 35.85 -19.13 13.71
CA LYS A 805 35.13 -18.20 12.83
C LYS A 805 33.77 -18.73 12.37
N ALA A 806 33.70 -20.00 12.02
CA ALA A 806 32.41 -20.63 11.64
C ALA A 806 31.45 -20.67 12.84
N ALA A 807 31.93 -21.03 14.03
CA ALA A 807 31.14 -21.02 15.25
C ALA A 807 30.64 -19.61 15.61
N VAL A 808 31.51 -18.60 15.59
CA VAL A 808 31.16 -17.19 15.84
C VAL A 808 30.07 -16.72 14.87
N ARG A 809 30.21 -17.05 13.58
CA ARG A 809 29.20 -16.72 12.56
C ARG A 809 27.86 -17.43 12.80
N ASP A 810 27.88 -18.74 13.01
CA ASP A 810 26.65 -19.55 13.13
C ASP A 810 25.88 -19.21 14.42
N VAL A 811 26.58 -19.03 15.55
CA VAL A 811 25.97 -18.57 16.82
C VAL A 811 25.40 -17.16 16.69
N SER A 812 26.12 -16.25 16.04
CA SER A 812 25.61 -14.89 15.82
C SER A 812 24.40 -14.86 14.89
N THR A 813 24.37 -15.76 13.89
CA THR A 813 23.20 -15.97 13.02
C THR A 813 22.03 -16.53 13.82
N LEU A 814 22.25 -17.50 14.71
CA LEU A 814 21.23 -18.02 15.62
C LEU A 814 20.63 -16.91 16.49
N ILE A 815 21.46 -16.04 17.08
CA ILE A 815 21.00 -14.90 17.88
C ILE A 815 20.18 -13.93 17.01
N GLY A 816 20.65 -13.61 15.80
CA GLY A 816 19.91 -12.76 14.87
C GLY A 816 18.56 -13.35 14.45
N MET A 817 18.50 -14.65 14.18
CA MET A 817 17.29 -15.32 13.73
C MET A 817 16.29 -15.57 14.87
N THR A 818 16.74 -15.77 16.12
CA THR A 818 15.87 -16.09 17.27
C THR A 818 15.47 -14.84 18.07
N VAL A 819 16.46 -13.99 18.40
CA VAL A 819 16.28 -12.79 19.21
C VAL A 819 16.09 -11.55 18.34
N GLY A 820 16.40 -11.58 17.03
CA GLY A 820 16.26 -10.39 16.18
C GLY A 820 17.26 -9.28 16.49
N LEU A 821 18.41 -9.63 17.09
CA LEU A 821 19.50 -8.71 17.40
C LEU A 821 20.69 -8.94 16.45
N PRO A 822 21.42 -7.91 16.03
CA PRO A 822 22.36 -7.98 14.93
C PRO A 822 23.74 -8.46 15.39
N ALA A 823 23.80 -9.57 16.14
CA ALA A 823 25.07 -10.13 16.64
C ALA A 823 26.05 -10.42 15.49
N SER A 824 25.55 -10.66 14.28
CA SER A 824 26.34 -10.87 13.06
C SER A 824 27.23 -9.69 12.68
N VAL A 825 26.89 -8.45 13.08
CA VAL A 825 27.67 -7.25 12.79
C VAL A 825 29.04 -7.32 13.46
N ALA A 826 29.09 -7.78 14.72
CA ALA A 826 30.35 -7.99 15.43
C ALA A 826 31.03 -9.31 14.99
N ALA A 827 30.26 -10.30 14.57
CA ALA A 827 30.77 -11.63 14.21
C ALA A 827 31.81 -11.61 13.09
N LYS A 828 31.62 -10.76 12.07
CA LYS A 828 32.53 -10.63 10.93
C LYS A 828 33.90 -10.06 11.35
N PRO A 829 34.00 -8.88 11.98
CA PRO A 829 35.24 -8.36 12.54
C PRO A 829 35.91 -9.31 13.55
N LEU A 830 35.12 -9.89 14.47
CA LEU A 830 35.66 -10.81 15.50
C LEU A 830 36.21 -12.09 14.88
N GLY A 831 35.55 -12.63 13.87
CA GLY A 831 36.04 -13.78 13.11
C GLY A 831 37.35 -13.49 12.39
N TYR A 832 37.50 -12.30 11.82
CA TYR A 832 38.77 -11.86 11.21
C TYR A 832 39.88 -11.72 12.25
N VAL A 833 39.62 -11.07 13.38
CA VAL A 833 40.60 -10.94 14.48
C VAL A 833 41.00 -12.31 15.02
N ALA A 834 40.05 -13.25 15.15
CA ALA A 834 40.33 -14.63 15.57
C ALA A 834 41.22 -15.38 14.56
N ASP A 835 40.98 -15.21 13.25
CA ASP A 835 41.84 -15.81 12.22
C ASP A 835 43.25 -15.21 12.24
N VAL A 836 43.39 -13.91 12.50
CA VAL A 836 44.70 -13.23 12.65
C VAL A 836 45.44 -13.75 13.88
N GLN A 837 44.75 -13.87 15.02
CA GLN A 837 45.33 -14.43 16.25
C GLN A 837 45.71 -15.91 16.12
N ALA A 838 44.93 -16.68 15.36
CA ALA A 838 45.21 -18.08 15.07
C ALA A 838 46.30 -18.27 14.00
N GLY A 839 46.88 -17.19 13.47
CA GLY A 839 47.92 -17.24 12.43
C GLY A 839 47.43 -17.70 11.05
N LYS A 840 46.11 -17.80 10.85
CA LYS A 840 45.50 -18.20 9.56
C LYS A 840 45.46 -17.05 8.55
N VAL A 841 45.57 -15.82 9.05
CA VAL A 841 45.56 -14.60 8.25
C VAL A 841 46.68 -13.68 8.70
N GLN A 842 47.48 -13.20 7.76
CA GLN A 842 48.53 -12.21 7.99
C GLN A 842 48.25 -10.95 7.16
N PRO A 843 47.77 -9.85 7.78
CA PRO A 843 47.47 -8.61 7.05
C PRO A 843 48.72 -8.06 6.37
N LEU A 844 48.59 -7.57 5.14
CA LEU A 844 49.73 -7.07 4.37
C LEU A 844 50.27 -5.73 4.90
N ASN A 845 49.37 -4.87 5.38
CA ASN A 845 49.70 -3.54 5.91
C ASN A 845 48.56 -3.03 6.81
N ALA A 846 48.73 -1.85 7.40
CA ALA A 846 47.74 -1.26 8.30
C ALA A 846 46.38 -0.96 7.61
N ALA A 847 46.38 -0.60 6.32
CA ALA A 847 45.16 -0.38 5.57
C ALA A 847 44.41 -1.69 5.30
N ASP A 848 45.14 -2.77 5.00
CA ASP A 848 44.58 -4.11 4.82
C ASP A 848 44.02 -4.68 6.13
N ALA A 849 44.72 -4.43 7.26
CA ALA A 849 44.22 -4.76 8.59
C ALA A 849 42.94 -3.99 8.94
N ALA A 850 42.89 -2.69 8.65
CA ALA A 850 41.70 -1.85 8.88
C ALA A 850 40.52 -2.29 7.99
N ARG A 851 40.76 -2.54 6.70
CA ARG A 851 39.77 -3.08 5.76
C ARG A 851 39.27 -4.46 6.23
N GLY A 852 40.16 -5.35 6.63
CA GLY A 852 39.82 -6.68 7.14
C GLY A 852 39.00 -6.63 8.41
N ALA A 853 39.30 -5.69 9.32
CA ALA A 853 38.51 -5.44 10.52
C ALA A 853 37.11 -4.91 10.19
N ILE A 854 36.96 -4.00 9.21
CA ILE A 854 35.66 -3.44 8.81
C ILE A 854 34.82 -4.47 8.04
N THR A 855 35.44 -5.26 7.17
CA THR A 855 34.72 -6.17 6.25
C THR A 855 34.62 -7.60 6.77
N GLY A 856 35.38 -7.95 7.80
CA GLY A 856 35.51 -9.31 8.34
C GLY A 856 36.17 -10.30 7.38
N SER A 857 36.84 -9.81 6.33
CA SER A 857 37.39 -10.61 5.24
C SER A 857 38.88 -10.37 5.09
N ALA A 858 39.67 -11.44 5.15
CA ALA A 858 41.08 -11.40 4.79
C ALA A 858 41.23 -11.18 3.28
N GLY A 859 42.22 -10.39 2.88
CA GLY A 859 42.56 -10.22 1.47
C GLY A 859 43.10 -11.53 0.92
N GLY A 860 42.96 -11.75 -0.39
CA GLY A 860 43.49 -12.96 -1.04
C GLY A 860 44.96 -13.21 -0.70
N MET A 861 45.76 -12.13 -0.73
CA MET A 861 47.18 -12.11 -0.38
C MET A 861 47.51 -12.32 1.11
N ALA A 862 46.51 -12.31 2.00
CA ALA A 862 46.69 -12.39 3.45
C ALA A 862 46.35 -13.77 4.02
N LYS A 863 45.93 -14.74 3.20
CA LYS A 863 45.52 -16.10 3.62
C LYS A 863 46.68 -17.08 3.41
N HIS A 864 46.96 -17.92 4.41
CA HIS A 864 48.00 -18.97 4.39
C HIS A 864 47.41 -20.37 4.54
#